data_AF-A0A971CD90-F1
#
_entry.id   AF-A0A971CD90-F1
#
_cell.length_a   1.000
_cell.length_b   1.000
_cell.length_c   1.000
_cell.angle_alpha   90.00
_cell.angle_beta   90.00
_cell.angle_gamma   90.00
#
_symmetry.space_group_name_H-M   'P 1'
#
loop_
_entity.id
_entity.type
_entity.pdbx_description
1 polymer ?
#
loop_
_entity_poly.entity_id
_entity_poly.type
_entity_poly.pdbx_seq_one_letter_code
_entity_poly.pdbx_strand_id
1 'polypeptide(L)'
;MSDTRIFVSYRHEDSRHAPDRIRDKLWESGYTHVFMDTEIPRSDPWDETVVSELHQAEVVVAVIGRDWLTCRDDSGRRRIDGEADWVRRELREALAGEKRVLPVLVDGARMPEPAELPSDLERLAFCAAEKVRRRSFDDDVNRLVRAIDGKSLPATLILTSTSPRRRALLESIGWRGGRDYFAVGASVSPPGVPSSLTVAGARHVAESTAVRKVEAIRKQRVGIHPPVPVDFVPSHTIVVGVDTLVYCEGPRPGRGQILDRPLLVSRDTAGPFELAEARRRARAMLVDERGRTIQVITSLAAGIMNSGDRPTIRTVVTEARLREYSDREIDDYLATADPIDKAGAFGIQDAGVSLFRDIRGSYSNVVGLPLAEFVELLEGEFGDTFTIPERRPPVRTEGGTAADRIPSVVCVGDINFDLIFDDLPEGFFADLKAPGKKITIPITRAVGGTAVNFAKGALSAGFASCQVVGVIGSDPLGQFVEEELADLGIEHVGGRTFGRDSSIAIVLRDRASKDTSLTLTDARQAFSAEDLAEARRRIQVSDVMYCSGYSLTDRNRRSSAMELLRTAKHAGCVVVLDVVVGMSETIPLEALTRGSGARGPGSLVDVLVAELPDVFRWFDVDASGSTVESVWRERGPELAARLREYFPVVILRSPDYTHEVVITPDPDRSLELSELDYRTLPQGEKTGYGDVRTAGQVRDFLSPRIVLASRSPQRRTLLGQIVAPSKIEVVVSECPEDSIPNEHPRDRVTRLAREKAESVFGKGDFDDTIELIIGADTEIFRVDPAGNWTLVGHPSDAAEALADLRELNGRDHHALTGVAVIGRARRPDAVVAADDAEELAEELKVVVRCVETTVTFRAVDDRTLLHYAASGEPIGRAGAYAIQGLGGLLVEGIEGSHSNVVGLPLERLSEILAAEFGRSLRCFDKVSNWCQSEPIKGLRLPTEPTRRRRSQ
;
A
#
# COMPACT_ATOMS: atom_id res chain seq x y z
N MET A 1 -8.43 -41.91 9.81
CA MET A 1 -8.37 -42.70 8.57
C MET A 1 -8.87 -41.82 7.43
N SER A 2 -8.28 -41.92 6.26
CA SER A 2 -8.74 -41.25 5.04
C SER A 2 -9.36 -42.27 4.09
N ASP A 3 -10.47 -41.88 3.47
CA ASP A 3 -11.23 -42.68 2.50
C ASP A 3 -10.66 -42.56 1.08
N THR A 4 -9.69 -41.64 0.86
CA THR A 4 -9.05 -41.39 -0.44
C THR A 4 -8.51 -42.68 -1.06
N ARG A 5 -8.96 -42.98 -2.28
CA ARG A 5 -8.60 -44.19 -3.01
C ARG A 5 -7.34 -44.00 -3.82
N ILE A 6 -6.32 -44.82 -3.53
CA ILE A 6 -4.97 -44.74 -4.08
C ILE A 6 -4.67 -46.00 -4.90
N PHE A 7 -4.30 -45.83 -6.17
CA PHE A 7 -3.79 -46.90 -7.03
C PHE A 7 -2.27 -46.79 -7.15
N VAL A 8 -1.53 -47.88 -6.96
CA VAL A 8 -0.06 -47.89 -7.12
C VAL A 8 0.31 -48.60 -8.43
N SER A 9 0.69 -47.83 -9.45
CA SER A 9 1.21 -48.33 -10.73
C SER A 9 2.72 -48.50 -10.64
N TYR A 10 3.26 -49.67 -11.01
CA TYR A 10 4.70 -49.97 -10.91
C TYR A 10 5.12 -51.08 -11.88
N ARG A 11 6.42 -51.19 -12.15
CA ARG A 11 6.98 -52.24 -13.01
C ARG A 11 7.64 -53.37 -12.19
N HIS A 12 7.04 -54.56 -12.24
CA HIS A 12 7.50 -55.79 -11.56
C HIS A 12 8.96 -56.19 -11.81
N GLU A 13 9.54 -55.84 -12.96
CA GLU A 13 10.93 -56.17 -13.30
C GLU A 13 11.98 -55.21 -12.71
N ASP A 14 11.55 -54.04 -12.23
CA ASP A 14 12.41 -52.88 -11.98
C ASP A 14 12.59 -52.58 -10.47
N SER A 15 11.50 -52.46 -9.70
CA SER A 15 11.56 -51.84 -8.36
C SER A 15 10.90 -52.62 -7.22
N ARG A 16 10.90 -53.96 -7.27
CA ARG A 16 10.10 -54.88 -6.40
C ARG A 16 10.02 -54.62 -4.89
N HIS A 17 10.93 -53.88 -4.29
CA HIS A 17 11.00 -53.69 -2.83
C HIS A 17 10.53 -52.30 -2.35
N ALA A 18 10.15 -51.40 -3.26
CA ALA A 18 9.66 -50.07 -2.93
C ALA A 18 8.13 -49.96 -2.91
N PRO A 19 7.35 -50.49 -3.88
CA PRO A 19 5.88 -50.42 -3.87
C PRO A 19 5.24 -50.98 -2.61
N ASP A 20 5.58 -52.21 -2.21
CA ASP A 20 5.08 -52.83 -0.96
C ASP A 20 5.31 -51.92 0.25
N ARG A 21 6.55 -51.45 0.44
CA ARG A 21 6.90 -50.60 1.58
C ARG A 21 6.22 -49.23 1.53
N ILE A 22 5.93 -48.70 0.34
CA ILE A 22 5.18 -47.45 0.17
C ILE A 22 3.72 -47.69 0.58
N ARG A 23 3.08 -48.75 0.07
CA ARG A 23 1.71 -49.15 0.46
C ARG A 23 1.60 -49.37 1.97
N ASP A 24 2.48 -50.18 2.56
CA ASP A 24 2.48 -50.48 3.99
C ASP A 24 2.57 -49.18 4.82
N LYS A 25 3.38 -48.21 4.36
CA LYS A 25 3.50 -46.90 5.01
C LYS A 25 2.30 -45.97 4.80
N LEU A 26 1.59 -46.11 3.68
CA LEU A 26 0.32 -45.41 3.43
C LEU A 26 -0.80 -45.97 4.35
N TRP A 27 -0.83 -47.29 4.59
CA TRP A 27 -1.71 -47.90 5.59
C TRP A 27 -1.35 -47.46 7.02
N GLU A 28 -0.07 -47.43 7.42
CA GLU A 28 0.36 -46.83 8.69
C GLU A 28 -0.08 -45.36 8.84
N SER A 29 -0.06 -44.60 7.75
CA SER A 29 -0.50 -43.20 7.70
C SER A 29 -2.03 -43.04 7.72
N GLY A 30 -2.77 -44.15 7.65
CA GLY A 30 -4.21 -44.19 7.87
C GLY A 30 -5.08 -44.06 6.61
N TYR A 31 -4.53 -44.20 5.40
CA TYR A 31 -5.36 -44.49 4.23
C TYR A 31 -5.89 -45.92 4.33
N THR A 32 -7.16 -46.17 4.05
CA THR A 32 -7.74 -47.54 4.08
C THR A 32 -7.86 -48.20 2.72
N HIS A 33 -7.73 -47.43 1.63
CA HIS A 33 -7.89 -47.91 0.25
C HIS A 33 -6.64 -47.60 -0.58
N VAL A 34 -5.66 -48.51 -0.49
CA VAL A 34 -4.42 -48.50 -1.30
C VAL A 34 -4.37 -49.82 -2.06
N PHE A 35 -4.42 -49.77 -3.39
CA PHE A 35 -4.49 -50.95 -4.25
C PHE A 35 -3.16 -51.23 -4.96
N MET A 36 -2.78 -52.52 -5.00
CA MET A 36 -1.73 -53.08 -5.85
C MET A 36 -2.21 -54.37 -6.52
N ASP A 37 -1.78 -54.62 -7.75
CA ASP A 37 -2.16 -55.78 -8.58
C ASP A 37 -1.83 -57.16 -7.94
N THR A 38 -0.90 -57.19 -6.98
CA THR A 38 -0.55 -58.35 -6.15
C THR A 38 -1.64 -58.82 -5.21
N GLU A 39 -2.67 -57.99 -4.98
CA GLU A 39 -3.73 -58.24 -3.99
C GLU A 39 -4.97 -58.89 -4.62
N ILE A 40 -5.02 -59.01 -5.95
CA ILE A 40 -6.11 -59.65 -6.68
C ILE A 40 -6.14 -61.16 -6.37
N PRO A 41 -7.27 -61.72 -5.88
CA PRO A 41 -7.43 -63.16 -5.70
C PRO A 41 -7.29 -63.92 -7.01
N ARG A 42 -6.67 -65.12 -6.97
CA ARG A 42 -6.49 -66.00 -8.15
C ARG A 42 -7.80 -66.55 -8.76
N SER A 43 -8.94 -66.22 -8.18
CA SER A 43 -10.28 -66.51 -8.71
C SER A 43 -10.82 -65.44 -9.66
N ASP A 44 -10.22 -64.25 -9.67
CA ASP A 44 -10.85 -63.03 -10.15
C ASP A 44 -10.22 -62.58 -11.49
N PRO A 45 -10.98 -61.95 -12.41
CA PRO A 45 -10.49 -61.49 -13.71
C PRO A 45 -9.51 -60.31 -13.54
N TRP A 46 -8.22 -60.61 -13.49
CA TRP A 46 -7.15 -59.67 -13.13
C TRP A 46 -7.19 -58.36 -13.95
N ASP A 47 -7.46 -58.44 -15.25
CA ASP A 47 -7.55 -57.28 -16.15
C ASP A 47 -8.80 -56.42 -15.93
N GLU A 48 -9.95 -57.03 -15.65
CA GLU A 48 -11.17 -56.30 -15.27
C GLU A 48 -11.00 -55.63 -13.88
N THR A 49 -10.40 -56.34 -12.92
CA THR A 49 -10.15 -55.82 -11.56
C THR A 49 -9.17 -54.65 -11.56
N VAL A 50 -8.04 -54.74 -12.27
CA VAL A 50 -7.07 -53.63 -12.39
C VAL A 50 -7.73 -52.37 -12.97
N VAL A 51 -8.53 -52.51 -14.04
CA VAL A 51 -9.23 -51.36 -14.65
C VAL A 51 -10.29 -50.80 -13.70
N SER A 52 -11.07 -51.65 -13.03
CA SER A 52 -12.10 -51.25 -12.06
C SER A 52 -11.52 -50.44 -10.89
N GLU A 53 -10.41 -50.88 -10.30
CA GLU A 53 -9.77 -50.18 -9.18
C GLU A 53 -9.07 -48.89 -9.65
N LEU A 54 -8.45 -48.89 -10.83
CA LEU A 54 -7.91 -47.66 -11.44
C LEU A 54 -9.00 -46.62 -11.70
N HIS A 55 -10.16 -47.05 -12.24
CA HIS A 55 -11.33 -46.19 -12.45
C HIS A 55 -11.90 -45.64 -11.15
N GLN A 56 -11.84 -46.40 -10.06
CA GLN A 56 -12.29 -45.99 -8.73
C GLN A 56 -11.28 -45.14 -7.93
N ALA A 57 -10.00 -45.09 -8.32
CA ALA A 57 -8.97 -44.33 -7.62
C ALA A 57 -8.99 -42.81 -7.91
N GLU A 58 -8.76 -42.00 -6.88
CA GLU A 58 -8.59 -40.54 -7.00
C GLU A 58 -7.14 -40.16 -7.32
N VAL A 59 -6.19 -40.91 -6.73
CA VAL A 59 -4.75 -40.65 -6.81
C VAL A 59 -4.03 -41.87 -7.35
N VAL A 60 -3.13 -41.66 -8.31
CA VAL A 60 -2.34 -42.73 -8.95
C VAL A 60 -0.86 -42.49 -8.66
N VAL A 61 -0.28 -43.34 -7.82
CA VAL A 61 1.14 -43.31 -7.45
C VAL A 61 1.92 -44.12 -8.48
N ALA A 62 2.73 -43.45 -9.30
CA ALA A 62 3.48 -44.06 -10.40
C ALA A 62 4.94 -44.32 -9.97
N VAL A 63 5.27 -45.53 -9.56
CA VAL A 63 6.61 -45.89 -9.07
C VAL A 63 7.55 -46.15 -10.26
N ILE A 64 8.55 -45.30 -10.40
CA ILE A 64 9.54 -45.29 -11.49
C ILE A 64 10.92 -45.60 -10.88
N GLY A 65 11.45 -46.77 -11.19
CA GLY A 65 12.84 -47.13 -10.91
C GLY A 65 13.79 -46.86 -12.07
N ARG A 66 14.98 -47.44 -11.95
CA ARG A 66 16.12 -47.20 -12.82
C ARG A 66 15.91 -47.73 -14.23
N ASP A 67 15.32 -48.91 -14.34
CA ASP A 67 15.16 -49.64 -15.59
C ASP A 67 13.74 -49.52 -16.17
N TRP A 68 12.83 -48.81 -15.46
CA TRP A 68 11.43 -48.57 -15.82
C TRP A 68 11.19 -48.20 -17.29
N LEU A 69 12.06 -47.33 -17.85
CA LEU A 69 12.03 -46.82 -19.22
C LEU A 69 12.73 -47.75 -20.22
N THR A 70 13.66 -48.57 -19.76
CA THR A 70 14.60 -49.37 -20.57
C THR A 70 14.31 -50.87 -20.58
N CYS A 71 13.39 -51.37 -19.74
CA CYS A 71 12.86 -52.73 -19.82
C CYS A 71 12.34 -53.05 -21.24
N ARG A 72 12.64 -54.25 -21.74
CA ARG A 72 12.31 -54.67 -23.12
C ARG A 72 11.35 -55.86 -23.15
N ASP A 73 10.60 -55.96 -24.24
CA ASP A 73 9.79 -57.14 -24.56
C ASP A 73 10.65 -58.27 -25.16
N ASP A 74 10.07 -59.44 -25.40
CA ASP A 74 10.75 -60.60 -26.02
C ASP A 74 11.24 -60.32 -27.46
N SER A 75 10.77 -59.22 -28.09
CA SER A 75 11.24 -58.75 -29.40
C SER A 75 12.38 -57.72 -29.31
N GLY A 76 12.80 -57.36 -28.10
CA GLY A 76 13.87 -56.40 -27.83
C GLY A 76 13.47 -54.92 -27.94
N ARG A 77 12.18 -54.59 -28.08
CA ARG A 77 11.68 -53.19 -28.08
C ARG A 77 11.41 -52.74 -26.64
N ARG A 78 11.46 -51.42 -26.34
CA ARG A 78 11.13 -50.95 -24.98
C ARG A 78 9.67 -51.26 -24.70
N ARG A 79 9.35 -51.81 -23.52
CA ARG A 79 7.97 -52.19 -23.17
C ARG A 79 7.02 -51.00 -23.22
N ILE A 80 7.47 -49.85 -22.73
CA ILE A 80 6.69 -48.60 -22.70
C ILE A 80 6.26 -48.14 -24.11
N ASP A 81 6.96 -48.51 -25.18
CA ASP A 81 6.57 -48.16 -26.55
C ASP A 81 5.39 -49.00 -27.07
N GLY A 82 5.04 -50.10 -26.40
CA GLY A 82 4.01 -51.04 -26.82
C GLY A 82 2.63 -50.76 -26.20
N GLU A 83 1.58 -50.76 -27.03
CA GLU A 83 0.17 -50.65 -26.58
C GLU A 83 -0.27 -51.74 -25.59
N ALA A 84 0.46 -52.85 -25.52
CA ALA A 84 0.17 -53.98 -24.63
C ALA A 84 0.81 -53.87 -23.24
N ASP A 85 1.67 -52.87 -22.98
CA ASP A 85 2.31 -52.73 -21.66
C ASP A 85 1.36 -52.09 -20.66
N TRP A 86 1.02 -52.83 -19.61
CA TRP A 86 0.03 -52.43 -18.61
C TRP A 86 0.36 -51.11 -17.92
N VAL A 87 1.63 -50.87 -17.57
CA VAL A 87 2.08 -49.59 -17.00
C VAL A 87 1.77 -48.40 -17.92
N ARG A 88 1.94 -48.53 -19.25
CA ARG A 88 1.52 -47.47 -20.18
C ARG A 88 0.01 -47.32 -20.23
N ARG A 89 -0.75 -48.43 -20.25
CA ARG A 89 -2.22 -48.39 -20.28
C ARG A 89 -2.79 -47.71 -19.03
N GLU A 90 -2.29 -48.07 -17.85
CA GLU A 90 -2.66 -47.49 -16.56
C GLU A 90 -2.37 -45.99 -16.51
N LEU A 91 -1.14 -45.57 -16.84
CA LEU A 91 -0.74 -44.18 -16.77
C LEU A 91 -1.40 -43.32 -17.86
N ARG A 92 -1.67 -43.87 -19.05
CA ARG A 92 -2.45 -43.20 -20.08
C ARG A 92 -3.87 -42.92 -19.60
N GLU A 93 -4.55 -43.91 -19.04
CA GLU A 93 -5.90 -43.77 -18.51
C GLU A 93 -5.93 -42.74 -17.37
N ALA A 94 -4.93 -42.78 -16.48
CA ALA A 94 -4.78 -41.87 -15.35
C ALA A 94 -4.48 -40.41 -15.78
N LEU A 95 -3.67 -40.21 -16.82
CA LEU A 95 -3.35 -38.88 -17.36
C LEU A 95 -4.47 -38.33 -18.24
N ALA A 96 -5.25 -39.18 -18.91
CA ALA A 96 -6.39 -38.78 -19.74
C ALA A 96 -7.62 -38.40 -18.92
N GLY A 97 -7.86 -39.08 -17.79
CA GLY A 97 -8.92 -38.72 -16.85
C GLY A 97 -8.55 -37.57 -15.90
N GLU A 98 -9.49 -37.19 -15.03
CA GLU A 98 -9.30 -36.17 -13.98
C GLU A 98 -8.52 -36.71 -12.76
N LYS A 99 -7.74 -37.79 -12.92
CA LYS A 99 -7.04 -38.47 -11.83
C LYS A 99 -5.71 -37.78 -11.52
N ARG A 100 -5.32 -37.83 -10.25
CA ARG A 100 -4.11 -37.16 -9.79
C ARG A 100 -2.91 -38.10 -9.82
N VAL A 101 -2.12 -38.01 -10.88
CA VAL A 101 -0.87 -38.80 -11.02
C VAL A 101 0.26 -38.18 -10.20
N LEU A 102 0.92 -38.99 -9.39
CA LEU A 102 2.08 -38.64 -8.55
C LEU A 102 3.24 -39.62 -8.85
N PRO A 103 4.23 -39.22 -9.67
CA PRO A 103 5.42 -40.03 -9.89
C PRO A 103 6.28 -40.15 -8.64
N VAL A 104 6.84 -41.34 -8.42
CA VAL A 104 7.74 -41.64 -7.29
C VAL A 104 9.03 -42.28 -7.82
N LEU A 105 10.13 -41.54 -7.74
CA LEU A 105 11.45 -41.95 -8.20
C LEU A 105 12.15 -42.77 -7.10
N VAL A 106 12.54 -44.01 -7.43
CA VAL A 106 13.18 -44.95 -6.51
C VAL A 106 14.54 -45.43 -7.05
N ASP A 107 15.41 -45.96 -6.17
CA ASP A 107 16.74 -46.52 -6.52
C ASP A 107 17.69 -45.61 -7.32
N GLY A 108 17.46 -44.30 -7.29
CA GLY A 108 18.23 -43.32 -8.07
C GLY A 108 17.76 -43.18 -9.53
N ALA A 109 16.50 -43.53 -9.80
CA ALA A 109 15.82 -43.16 -11.04
C ALA A 109 15.85 -41.64 -11.27
N ARG A 110 15.85 -41.25 -12.54
CA ARG A 110 15.53 -39.89 -12.99
C ARG A 110 14.13 -39.87 -13.58
N MET A 111 13.55 -38.69 -13.72
CA MET A 111 12.36 -38.52 -14.53
C MET A 111 12.70 -38.79 -16.02
N PRO A 112 11.82 -39.45 -16.79
CA PRO A 112 11.93 -39.50 -18.24
C PRO A 112 11.72 -38.12 -18.85
N GLU A 113 12.45 -37.79 -19.93
CA GLU A 113 12.17 -36.59 -20.72
C GLU A 113 10.93 -36.79 -21.61
N PRO A 114 10.19 -35.74 -22.01
CA PRO A 114 9.01 -35.88 -22.87
C PRO A 114 9.32 -36.65 -24.17
N ALA A 115 10.45 -36.34 -24.82
CA ALA A 115 10.90 -36.99 -26.05
C ALA A 115 11.37 -38.45 -25.89
N GLU A 116 11.46 -38.97 -24.66
CA GLU A 116 11.73 -40.38 -24.40
C GLU A 116 10.45 -41.21 -24.18
N LEU A 117 9.31 -40.55 -24.02
CA LEU A 117 8.00 -41.16 -23.79
C LEU A 117 7.18 -41.24 -25.09
N PRO A 118 6.21 -42.16 -25.19
CA PRO A 118 5.14 -42.06 -26.18
C PRO A 118 4.28 -40.81 -25.95
N SER A 119 3.67 -40.28 -27.01
CA SER A 119 2.93 -39.00 -26.96
C SER A 119 1.70 -39.00 -26.06
N ASP A 120 1.12 -40.18 -25.76
CA ASP A 120 0.03 -40.33 -24.79
C ASP A 120 0.51 -40.38 -23.32
N LEU A 121 1.82 -40.39 -23.09
CA LEU A 121 2.47 -40.29 -21.77
C LEU A 121 3.32 -39.02 -21.59
N GLU A 122 3.53 -38.18 -22.61
CA GLU A 122 4.35 -36.95 -22.50
C GLU A 122 4.02 -36.10 -21.26
N ARG A 123 2.73 -35.99 -20.92
CA ARG A 123 2.24 -35.26 -19.72
C ARG A 123 2.85 -35.76 -18.40
N LEU A 124 3.28 -37.03 -18.31
CA LEU A 124 3.94 -37.60 -17.14
C LEU A 124 5.23 -36.86 -16.79
N ALA A 125 6.04 -36.48 -17.80
CA ALA A 125 7.33 -35.82 -17.59
C ALA A 125 7.21 -34.44 -16.94
N PHE A 126 6.02 -33.82 -17.02
CA PHE A 126 5.71 -32.53 -16.40
C PHE A 126 5.09 -32.66 -15.00
N CYS A 127 4.81 -33.88 -14.52
CA CYS A 127 4.33 -34.11 -13.16
C CYS A 127 5.48 -33.97 -12.14
N ALA A 128 5.25 -33.21 -11.06
CA ALA A 128 6.19 -33.11 -9.95
C ALA A 128 6.35 -34.48 -9.24
N ALA A 129 7.59 -34.96 -9.13
CA ALA A 129 7.91 -36.31 -8.68
C ALA A 129 8.58 -36.35 -7.29
N GLU A 130 8.11 -37.24 -6.41
CA GLU A 130 8.73 -37.47 -5.09
C GLU A 130 9.91 -38.45 -5.20
N LYS A 131 11.02 -38.16 -4.53
CA LYS A 131 12.21 -39.02 -4.51
C LYS A 131 12.25 -39.85 -3.21
N VAL A 132 12.01 -41.16 -3.30
CA VAL A 132 12.00 -42.07 -2.14
C VAL A 132 13.33 -42.85 -2.07
N ARG A 133 14.09 -42.60 -0.99
CA ARG A 133 15.47 -43.08 -0.83
C ARG A 133 15.52 -44.10 0.30
N ARG A 134 16.29 -45.18 0.12
CA ARG A 134 16.38 -46.28 1.12
C ARG A 134 16.87 -45.84 2.52
N ARG A 135 17.54 -44.67 2.65
CA ARG A 135 18.06 -44.13 3.92
C ARG A 135 17.12 -43.16 4.65
N SER A 136 16.24 -42.47 3.93
CA SER A 136 15.30 -41.45 4.45
C SER A 136 13.84 -41.88 4.21
N PHE A 137 13.62 -43.19 4.09
CA PHE A 137 12.40 -43.78 3.56
C PHE A 137 11.11 -43.26 4.22
N ASP A 138 11.07 -43.22 5.56
CA ASP A 138 9.89 -42.75 6.29
C ASP A 138 9.64 -41.26 6.07
N ASP A 139 10.68 -40.41 6.05
CA ASP A 139 10.55 -38.98 5.74
C ASP A 139 10.13 -38.73 4.29
N ASP A 140 10.64 -39.53 3.36
CA ASP A 140 10.30 -39.42 1.93
C ASP A 140 8.85 -39.83 1.66
N VAL A 141 8.38 -40.95 2.23
CA VAL A 141 6.97 -41.36 2.11
C VAL A 141 6.05 -40.46 2.93
N ASN A 142 6.52 -39.85 4.04
CA ASN A 142 5.77 -38.81 4.75
C ASN A 142 5.58 -37.52 3.93
N ARG A 143 6.38 -37.26 2.87
CA ARG A 143 6.07 -36.22 1.89
C ARG A 143 5.04 -36.71 0.87
N LEU A 144 5.19 -37.93 0.35
CA LEU A 144 4.20 -38.56 -0.54
C LEU A 144 2.79 -38.61 0.08
N VAL A 145 2.65 -38.94 1.36
CA VAL A 145 1.39 -38.88 2.13
C VAL A 145 0.77 -37.47 2.05
N ARG A 146 1.55 -36.43 2.33
CA ARG A 146 1.06 -35.04 2.29
C ARG A 146 0.71 -34.61 0.88
N ALA A 147 1.50 -35.05 -0.11
CA ALA A 147 1.18 -34.88 -1.51
C ALA A 147 -0.19 -35.50 -1.82
N ILE A 148 -0.42 -36.80 -1.55
CA ILE A 148 -1.68 -37.52 -1.78
C ILE A 148 -2.87 -36.76 -1.18
N ASP A 149 -2.78 -36.33 0.08
CA ASP A 149 -3.77 -35.55 0.84
C ASP A 149 -4.20 -34.19 0.21
N GLY A 150 -3.61 -33.79 -0.92
CA GLY A 150 -3.76 -32.45 -1.50
C GLY A 150 -3.01 -31.37 -0.72
N LYS A 151 -2.36 -31.75 0.38
CA LYS A 151 -1.56 -30.89 1.26
C LYS A 151 -0.15 -30.78 0.69
N SER A 152 -0.02 -30.05 -0.41
CA SER A 152 1.27 -29.50 -0.84
C SER A 152 1.95 -28.89 0.39
N LEU A 153 3.10 -29.43 0.80
CA LEU A 153 3.95 -28.72 1.75
C LEU A 153 4.58 -27.56 0.98
N PRO A 154 4.30 -26.29 1.31
CA PRO A 154 5.42 -25.38 1.40
C PRO A 154 6.36 -25.95 2.47
N ALA A 155 7.64 -26.12 2.14
CA ALA A 155 8.66 -26.23 3.19
C ALA A 155 8.52 -24.99 4.06
N THR A 156 8.01 -25.15 5.28
CA THR A 156 7.43 -24.06 6.07
C THR A 156 8.47 -22.98 6.33
N LEU A 157 8.47 -21.92 5.51
CA LEU A 157 9.63 -21.04 5.46
C LEU A 157 9.53 -19.98 6.55
N ILE A 158 10.45 -20.00 7.51
CA ILE A 158 10.54 -18.97 8.55
C ILE A 158 11.46 -17.87 8.06
N LEU A 159 10.88 -16.80 7.52
CA LEU A 159 11.60 -15.59 7.17
C LEU A 159 11.84 -14.76 8.44
N THR A 160 13.11 -14.48 8.79
CA THR A 160 13.43 -13.71 10.01
C THR A 160 13.20 -12.20 9.85
N SER A 161 12.10 -11.80 9.22
CA SER A 161 11.73 -10.40 9.05
C SER A 161 10.22 -10.22 8.93
N THR A 162 9.67 -9.32 9.75
CA THR A 162 8.28 -8.84 9.69
C THR A 162 8.06 -7.69 8.69
N SER A 163 9.15 -7.17 8.07
CA SER A 163 9.14 -5.99 7.20
C SER A 163 8.05 -6.06 6.11
N PRO A 164 7.06 -5.15 6.10
CA PRO A 164 6.00 -5.15 5.09
C PRO A 164 6.54 -5.12 3.65
N ARG A 165 7.64 -4.39 3.43
CA ARG A 165 8.31 -4.27 2.12
C ARG A 165 8.86 -5.61 1.62
N ARG A 166 9.44 -6.43 2.51
CA ARG A 166 9.92 -7.78 2.17
C ARG A 166 8.76 -8.77 1.94
N ARG A 167 7.67 -8.60 2.68
CA ARG A 167 6.44 -9.39 2.50
C ARG A 167 5.77 -9.12 1.16
N ALA A 168 5.61 -7.84 0.80
CA ALA A 168 5.09 -7.42 -0.50
C ALA A 168 5.93 -7.94 -1.69
N LEU A 169 7.26 -8.01 -1.54
CA LEU A 169 8.14 -8.64 -2.55
C LEU A 169 7.82 -10.14 -2.75
N LEU A 170 7.72 -10.93 -1.67
CA LEU A 170 7.33 -12.34 -1.76
C LEU A 170 5.90 -12.53 -2.30
N GLU A 171 4.98 -11.66 -1.89
CA GLU A 171 3.58 -11.67 -2.34
C GLU A 171 3.46 -11.30 -3.83
N SER A 172 4.37 -10.48 -4.38
CA SER A 172 4.42 -10.18 -5.82
C SER A 172 4.73 -11.40 -6.69
N ILE A 173 5.58 -12.32 -6.19
CA ILE A 173 5.89 -13.62 -6.82
C ILE A 173 4.93 -14.74 -6.35
N GLY A 174 3.80 -14.39 -5.74
CA GLY A 174 2.67 -15.30 -5.46
C GLY A 174 2.66 -15.98 -4.09
N TRP A 175 3.70 -15.81 -3.26
CA TRP A 175 3.79 -16.44 -1.94
C TRP A 175 2.84 -15.77 -0.94
N ARG A 176 2.19 -16.56 -0.07
CA ARG A 176 1.19 -16.06 0.88
C ARG A 176 1.66 -16.21 2.32
N GLY A 177 1.72 -15.10 3.05
CA GLY A 177 2.05 -15.11 4.48
C GLY A 177 1.06 -15.96 5.28
N GLY A 178 1.57 -16.78 6.21
CA GLY A 178 0.78 -17.72 7.01
C GLY A 178 0.39 -19.02 6.28
N ARG A 179 0.69 -19.14 4.99
CA ARG A 179 0.58 -20.39 4.22
C ARG A 179 1.95 -20.87 3.77
N ASP A 180 2.60 -20.11 2.90
CA ASP A 180 3.82 -20.51 2.21
C ASP A 180 5.08 -20.08 2.99
N TYR A 181 4.97 -19.00 3.77
CA TYR A 181 6.01 -18.54 4.69
C TYR A 181 5.42 -17.91 5.97
N PHE A 182 6.18 -17.97 7.06
CA PHE A 182 5.92 -17.25 8.31
C PHE A 182 6.94 -16.12 8.50
N ALA A 183 6.46 -14.90 8.72
CA ALA A 183 7.27 -13.72 8.97
C ALA A 183 7.50 -13.52 10.47
N VAL A 184 8.76 -13.57 10.91
CA VAL A 184 9.13 -13.58 12.34
C VAL A 184 10.19 -12.54 12.63
N GLY A 185 9.93 -11.66 13.61
CA GLY A 185 10.90 -10.71 14.11
C GLY A 185 11.92 -11.40 15.01
N ALA A 186 13.17 -11.49 14.56
CA ALA A 186 14.29 -12.03 15.33
C ALA A 186 15.26 -10.90 15.69
N SER A 187 15.17 -10.38 16.92
CA SER A 187 16.09 -9.35 17.40
C SER A 187 17.41 -9.98 17.85
N VAL A 188 18.51 -9.66 17.18
CA VAL A 188 19.86 -10.12 17.54
C VAL A 188 20.83 -8.95 17.48
N SER A 189 21.72 -8.84 18.47
CA SER A 189 22.79 -7.84 18.44
C SER A 189 23.78 -8.18 17.32
N PRO A 190 24.23 -7.20 16.51
CA PRO A 190 25.31 -7.41 15.55
C PRO A 190 26.64 -7.75 16.26
N PRO A 191 27.66 -8.25 15.55
CA PRO A 191 29.03 -8.20 16.04
C PRO A 191 29.45 -6.73 16.29
N GLY A 192 30.47 -6.49 17.12
CA GLY A 192 30.93 -5.14 17.43
C GLY A 192 31.41 -4.40 16.18
N VAL A 193 30.66 -3.40 15.73
CA VAL A 193 30.91 -2.67 14.48
C VAL A 193 31.89 -1.51 14.73
N PRO A 194 33.02 -1.42 14.01
CA PRO A 194 33.90 -0.25 14.05
C PRO A 194 33.23 0.98 13.45
N SER A 195 33.58 2.18 13.93
CA SER A 195 33.05 3.46 13.39
C SER A 195 33.49 3.78 11.95
N SER A 196 34.45 3.03 11.39
CA SER A 196 34.77 3.06 9.97
C SER A 196 35.31 1.70 9.52
N LEU A 197 34.84 1.23 8.37
CA LEU A 197 35.08 -0.12 7.86
C LEU A 197 35.13 -0.17 6.32
N THR A 198 35.65 -1.27 5.78
CA THR A 198 35.65 -1.57 4.34
C THR A 198 34.31 -2.20 3.92
N VAL A 199 33.99 -2.20 2.62
CA VAL A 199 32.83 -2.93 2.06
C VAL A 199 32.83 -4.40 2.49
N ALA A 200 33.99 -5.07 2.45
CA ALA A 200 34.13 -6.45 2.91
C ALA A 200 33.81 -6.63 4.41
N GLY A 201 34.17 -5.64 5.24
CA GLY A 201 33.74 -5.61 6.64
C GLY A 201 32.22 -5.48 6.80
N ALA A 202 31.56 -4.69 5.94
CA ALA A 202 30.12 -4.48 5.99
C ALA A 202 29.36 -5.75 5.60
N ARG A 203 29.83 -6.44 4.53
CA ARG A 203 29.36 -7.77 4.14
C ARG A 203 29.47 -8.76 5.30
N HIS A 204 30.63 -8.84 5.95
CA HIS A 204 30.83 -9.74 7.10
C HIS A 204 29.90 -9.44 8.30
N VAL A 205 29.57 -8.17 8.56
CA VAL A 205 28.57 -7.80 9.59
C VAL A 205 27.18 -8.30 9.20
N ALA A 206 26.74 -8.10 7.94
CA ALA A 206 25.45 -8.59 7.46
C ALA A 206 25.37 -10.12 7.46
N GLU A 207 26.39 -10.81 6.96
CA GLU A 207 26.53 -12.28 6.98
C GLU A 207 26.41 -12.84 8.40
N SER A 208 27.20 -12.30 9.33
CA SER A 208 27.19 -12.68 10.74
C SER A 208 25.84 -12.45 11.41
N THR A 209 25.14 -11.38 11.02
CA THR A 209 23.85 -11.00 11.61
C THR A 209 22.70 -11.85 11.04
N ALA A 210 22.74 -12.18 9.74
CA ALA A 210 21.80 -13.13 9.13
C ALA A 210 21.91 -14.53 9.75
N VAL A 211 23.13 -15.06 9.89
CA VAL A 211 23.38 -16.37 10.55
C VAL A 211 22.91 -16.35 12.01
N ARG A 212 23.17 -15.26 12.76
CA ARG A 212 22.69 -15.11 14.14
C ARG A 212 21.16 -15.18 14.25
N LYS A 213 20.40 -14.69 13.25
CA LYS A 213 18.94 -14.78 13.24
C LYS A 213 18.47 -16.23 13.04
N VAL A 214 19.04 -16.98 12.09
CA VAL A 214 18.75 -18.42 11.93
C VAL A 214 19.01 -19.17 13.24
N GLU A 215 20.19 -18.96 13.82
CA GLU A 215 20.61 -19.61 15.07
C GLU A 215 19.78 -19.20 16.29
N ALA A 216 19.15 -18.02 16.29
CA ALA A 216 18.22 -17.59 17.33
C ALA A 216 16.87 -18.31 17.23
N ILE A 217 16.33 -18.46 16.01
CA ILE A 217 15.09 -19.22 15.74
C ILE A 217 15.29 -20.70 16.09
N ARG A 218 16.34 -21.34 15.55
CA ARG A 218 16.68 -22.76 15.83
C ARG A 218 16.79 -23.07 17.32
N LYS A 219 17.29 -22.12 18.11
CA LYS A 219 17.51 -22.26 19.56
C LYS A 219 16.40 -21.64 20.41
N GLN A 220 15.27 -21.28 19.79
CA GLN A 220 14.06 -20.72 20.42
C GLN A 220 14.36 -19.62 21.45
N ARG A 221 15.30 -18.72 21.11
CA ARG A 221 15.79 -17.70 22.05
C ARG A 221 14.79 -16.57 22.24
N VAL A 222 14.87 -15.91 23.40
CA VAL A 222 14.03 -14.75 23.76
C VAL A 222 14.18 -13.63 22.72
N GLY A 223 13.08 -12.96 22.37
CA GLY A 223 13.06 -11.88 21.36
C GLY A 223 12.52 -12.29 19.98
N ILE A 224 11.71 -13.35 19.92
CA ILE A 224 11.03 -13.89 18.73
C ILE A 224 9.56 -13.45 18.75
N HIS A 225 9.13 -12.63 17.78
CA HIS A 225 7.75 -12.12 17.72
C HIS A 225 7.16 -12.11 16.29
N PRO A 226 5.96 -12.70 16.05
CA PRO A 226 5.23 -13.57 16.97
C PRO A 226 6.04 -14.83 17.33
N PRO A 227 5.75 -15.49 18.47
CA PRO A 227 6.39 -16.76 18.81
C PRO A 227 6.05 -17.81 17.74
N VAL A 228 7.04 -18.63 17.38
CA VAL A 228 6.85 -19.73 16.43
C VAL A 228 6.08 -20.87 17.12
N PRO A 229 4.94 -21.35 16.57
CA PRO A 229 4.13 -22.40 17.20
C PRO A 229 4.81 -23.77 17.05
N VAL A 230 5.67 -24.11 18.01
CA VAL A 230 6.61 -25.24 17.96
C VAL A 230 5.96 -26.57 17.53
N ASP A 231 4.77 -26.87 18.07
CA ASP A 231 4.05 -28.12 17.83
C ASP A 231 3.57 -28.30 16.37
N PHE A 232 3.61 -27.24 15.55
CA PHE A 232 3.15 -27.21 14.16
C PHE A 232 4.29 -27.05 13.13
N VAL A 233 5.56 -27.05 13.55
CA VAL A 233 6.71 -26.83 12.66
C VAL A 233 7.31 -28.17 12.19
N PRO A 234 7.25 -28.52 10.89
CA PRO A 234 7.88 -29.75 10.38
C PRO A 234 9.40 -29.76 10.56
N SER A 235 10.01 -30.93 10.77
CA SER A 235 11.46 -31.09 10.95
C SER A 235 12.31 -30.49 9.82
N HIS A 236 11.76 -30.45 8.61
CA HIS A 236 12.39 -29.94 7.38
C HIS A 236 12.07 -28.46 7.07
N THR A 237 11.53 -27.72 8.05
CA THR A 237 11.28 -26.26 7.98
C THR A 237 12.57 -25.51 7.63
N ILE A 238 12.54 -24.70 6.56
CA ILE A 238 13.67 -23.85 6.17
C ILE A 238 13.57 -22.52 6.92
N VAL A 239 14.63 -22.14 7.62
CA VAL A 239 14.74 -20.84 8.29
C VAL A 239 15.66 -19.95 7.46
N VAL A 240 15.17 -18.79 7.01
CA VAL A 240 15.96 -17.81 6.25
C VAL A 240 16.18 -16.54 7.06
N GLY A 241 17.40 -16.43 7.59
CA GLY A 241 17.97 -15.22 8.17
C GLY A 241 18.17 -14.16 7.11
N VAL A 242 17.63 -12.95 7.32
CA VAL A 242 17.83 -11.82 6.38
C VAL A 242 18.30 -10.57 7.12
N ASP A 243 19.42 -10.01 6.70
CA ASP A 243 19.94 -8.73 7.19
C ASP A 243 20.34 -7.82 6.02
N THR A 244 19.91 -6.56 6.06
CA THR A 244 20.24 -5.55 5.02
C THR A 244 20.86 -4.35 5.70
N LEU A 245 22.02 -3.94 5.19
CA LEU A 245 22.76 -2.76 5.60
C LEU A 245 22.88 -1.82 4.39
N VAL A 246 22.96 -0.52 4.64
CA VAL A 246 23.38 0.46 3.62
C VAL A 246 24.79 0.91 3.99
N TYR A 247 25.71 0.85 3.04
CA TYR A 247 27.09 1.32 3.20
C TYR A 247 27.30 2.58 2.36
N CYS A 248 27.88 3.61 2.96
CA CYS A 248 28.34 4.80 2.27
C CYS A 248 29.87 4.85 2.33
N GLU A 249 30.53 4.91 1.18
CA GLU A 249 31.98 5.11 1.14
C GLU A 249 32.31 6.54 1.58
N GLY A 250 33.34 6.68 2.42
CA GLY A 250 33.76 7.97 2.94
C GLY A 250 34.71 8.70 1.98
N PRO A 251 35.11 9.94 2.31
CA PRO A 251 36.06 10.73 1.52
C PRO A 251 37.51 10.18 1.51
N ARG A 252 37.72 8.92 1.90
CA ARG A 252 38.98 8.17 1.79
C ARG A 252 38.68 6.82 1.15
N PRO A 253 39.13 6.56 -0.11
CA PRO A 253 38.86 5.31 -0.81
C PRO A 253 39.22 4.07 0.02
N GLY A 254 38.36 3.06 -0.06
CA GLY A 254 38.42 1.81 0.68
C GLY A 254 37.90 1.89 2.12
N ARG A 255 37.42 3.04 2.61
CA ARG A 255 36.83 3.19 3.95
C ARG A 255 35.59 4.05 3.96
N GLY A 256 34.57 3.57 4.67
CA GLY A 256 33.26 4.19 4.80
C GLY A 256 32.59 3.79 6.11
N GLN A 257 31.27 3.92 6.14
CA GLN A 257 30.43 3.62 7.30
C GLN A 257 29.16 2.88 6.89
N ILE A 258 28.63 2.06 7.80
CA ILE A 258 27.25 1.58 7.69
C ILE A 258 26.35 2.74 8.13
N LEU A 259 25.38 3.08 7.29
CA LEU A 259 24.35 4.07 7.59
C LEU A 259 23.30 3.42 8.49
N ASP A 260 23.07 4.03 9.65
CA ASP A 260 22.07 3.58 10.62
C ASP A 260 20.64 3.94 10.15
N ARG A 261 19.65 3.71 11.00
CA ARG A 261 18.30 4.26 10.86
C ARG A 261 18.20 5.57 11.64
N PRO A 262 17.42 6.57 11.18
CA PRO A 262 17.34 7.86 11.85
C PRO A 262 16.88 7.72 13.32
N LEU A 263 15.94 6.82 13.63
CA LEU A 263 15.76 6.25 14.97
C LEU A 263 14.87 5.01 14.88
N LEU A 264 14.95 4.11 15.87
CA LEU A 264 14.10 2.92 15.95
C LEU A 264 12.77 3.22 16.68
N VAL A 265 12.03 4.23 16.20
CA VAL A 265 10.70 4.59 16.73
C VAL A 265 9.60 3.84 15.96
N SER A 266 8.62 3.32 16.67
CA SER A 266 7.42 2.72 16.07
C SER A 266 6.52 3.80 15.49
N ARG A 267 6.23 3.72 14.18
CA ARG A 267 5.43 4.71 13.43
C ARG A 267 4.05 4.98 14.05
N ASP A 268 3.47 3.98 14.71
CA ASP A 268 2.12 4.02 15.28
C ASP A 268 2.10 4.44 16.77
N THR A 269 3.26 4.49 17.44
CA THR A 269 3.36 4.79 18.89
C THR A 269 4.42 5.83 19.26
N ALA A 270 5.06 6.46 18.28
CA ALA A 270 6.09 7.49 18.49
C ALA A 270 5.52 8.77 19.14
N GLY A 271 6.20 9.29 20.14
CA GLY A 271 5.94 10.62 20.67
C GLY A 271 6.35 11.73 19.66
N PRO A 272 5.69 12.91 19.66
CA PRO A 272 6.03 14.00 18.74
C PRO A 272 7.52 14.42 18.79
N PHE A 273 8.12 14.39 19.98
CA PHE A 273 9.55 14.67 20.17
C PHE A 273 10.46 13.63 19.50
N GLU A 274 10.11 12.34 19.60
CA GLU A 274 10.87 11.24 18.99
C GLU A 274 10.78 11.31 17.46
N LEU A 275 9.60 11.67 16.94
CA LEU A 275 9.36 11.90 15.51
C LEU A 275 10.18 13.08 14.98
N ALA A 276 10.28 14.17 15.75
CA ALA A 276 11.10 15.34 15.41
C ALA A 276 12.62 15.03 15.47
N GLU A 277 13.07 14.27 16.48
CA GLU A 277 14.45 13.78 16.58
C GLU A 277 14.81 12.86 15.39
N ALA A 278 13.92 11.92 15.02
CA ALA A 278 14.08 11.06 13.86
C ALA A 278 14.15 11.86 12.55
N ARG A 279 13.23 12.82 12.33
CA ARG A 279 13.27 13.72 11.16
C ARG A 279 14.56 14.54 11.10
N ARG A 280 15.05 15.07 12.22
CA ARG A 280 16.32 15.84 12.26
C ARG A 280 17.53 14.98 11.89
N ARG A 281 17.58 13.72 12.34
CA ARG A 281 18.63 12.76 11.98
C ARG A 281 18.53 12.34 10.51
N ALA A 282 17.32 12.07 10.01
CA ALA A 282 17.07 11.80 8.61
C ALA A 282 17.52 12.95 7.70
N ARG A 283 17.33 14.22 8.10
CA ARG A 283 17.89 15.39 7.37
C ARG A 283 19.41 15.37 7.34
N ALA A 284 20.06 15.14 8.48
CA ALA A 284 21.52 15.09 8.55
C ALA A 284 22.11 13.97 7.68
N MET A 285 21.45 12.82 7.63
CA MET A 285 21.79 11.70 6.75
C MET A 285 21.65 12.09 5.27
N LEU A 286 20.46 12.53 4.83
CA LEU A 286 20.19 12.88 3.44
C LEU A 286 21.07 14.03 2.91
N VAL A 287 21.45 14.98 3.77
CA VAL A 287 22.38 16.08 3.43
C VAL A 287 23.82 15.59 3.26
N ASP A 288 24.27 14.59 4.02
CA ASP A 288 25.59 13.97 3.84
C ASP A 288 25.60 13.01 2.63
N GLU A 289 24.50 12.30 2.40
CA GLU A 289 24.38 11.23 1.39
C GLU A 289 24.12 11.75 -0.04
N ARG A 290 23.62 12.99 -0.24
CA ARG A 290 23.30 13.51 -1.58
C ARG A 290 24.50 13.49 -2.53
N GLY A 291 24.22 13.23 -3.81
CA GLY A 291 25.23 13.09 -4.87
C GLY A 291 26.15 11.86 -4.73
N ARG A 292 26.16 11.15 -3.60
CA ARG A 292 27.04 9.99 -3.38
C ARG A 292 26.49 8.73 -4.02
N THR A 293 27.38 7.76 -4.19
CA THR A 293 27.00 6.37 -4.46
C THR A 293 27.04 5.59 -3.15
N ILE A 294 25.96 4.87 -2.86
CA ILE A 294 25.80 3.99 -1.71
C ILE A 294 25.71 2.55 -2.18
N GLN A 295 25.97 1.60 -1.29
CA GLN A 295 25.87 0.16 -1.56
C GLN A 295 24.88 -0.48 -0.60
N VAL A 296 23.78 -1.04 -1.12
CA VAL A 296 22.84 -1.82 -0.31
C VAL A 296 23.32 -3.27 -0.29
N ILE A 297 23.63 -3.76 0.91
CA ILE A 297 24.22 -5.07 1.16
C ILE A 297 23.19 -5.91 1.90
N THR A 298 22.57 -6.89 1.24
CA THR A 298 21.71 -7.88 1.90
C THR A 298 22.39 -9.23 1.97
N SER A 299 22.50 -9.76 3.19
CA SER A 299 22.90 -11.16 3.42
C SER A 299 21.68 -12.01 3.77
N LEU A 300 21.54 -13.08 3.01
CA LEU A 300 20.64 -14.21 3.26
C LEU A 300 21.45 -15.33 3.92
N ALA A 301 20.89 -15.99 4.92
CA ALA A 301 21.43 -17.20 5.51
C ALA A 301 20.30 -18.23 5.65
N ALA A 302 20.38 -19.37 4.99
CA ALA A 302 19.30 -20.37 4.95
C ALA A 302 19.74 -21.70 5.58
N GLY A 303 18.88 -22.33 6.39
CA GLY A 303 19.18 -23.62 7.00
C GLY A 303 17.97 -24.29 7.64
N ILE A 304 18.00 -25.62 7.73
CA ILE A 304 16.91 -26.42 8.29
C ILE A 304 16.79 -26.20 9.80
N MET A 305 15.56 -26.05 10.30
CA MET A 305 15.19 -25.74 11.69
C MET A 305 15.81 -26.70 12.71
N ASN A 306 15.75 -28.00 12.45
CA ASN A 306 16.24 -29.04 13.38
C ASN A 306 17.63 -29.59 13.00
N SER A 307 18.36 -28.97 12.06
CA SER A 307 19.74 -29.35 11.74
C SER A 307 20.77 -28.53 12.54
N GLY A 308 21.86 -29.19 12.92
CA GLY A 308 23.07 -28.55 13.46
C GLY A 308 24.05 -28.01 12.40
N ASP A 309 23.78 -28.23 11.11
CA ASP A 309 24.61 -27.75 10.00
C ASP A 309 24.64 -26.22 9.94
N ARG A 310 25.77 -25.65 9.52
CA ARG A 310 25.88 -24.20 9.32
C ARG A 310 24.91 -23.75 8.21
N PRO A 311 24.16 -22.65 8.39
CA PRO A 311 23.35 -22.09 7.31
C PRO A 311 24.20 -21.72 6.11
N THR A 312 23.72 -22.00 4.90
CA THR A 312 24.35 -21.51 3.67
C THR A 312 24.05 -20.03 3.49
N ILE A 313 25.06 -19.26 3.08
CA ILE A 313 25.02 -17.79 3.07
C ILE A 313 25.13 -17.29 1.64
N ARG A 314 24.28 -16.33 1.26
CA ARG A 314 24.40 -15.57 0.01
C ARG A 314 24.28 -14.08 0.28
N THR A 315 25.22 -13.29 -0.24
CA THR A 315 25.27 -11.84 0.00
C THR A 315 25.28 -11.08 -1.31
N VAL A 316 24.25 -10.26 -1.50
CA VAL A 316 24.03 -9.40 -2.67
C VAL A 316 24.45 -7.98 -2.33
N VAL A 317 25.08 -7.31 -3.29
CA VAL A 317 25.43 -5.89 -3.21
C VAL A 317 24.87 -5.21 -4.44
N THR A 318 24.03 -4.19 -4.25
CA THR A 318 23.53 -3.31 -5.32
C THR A 318 24.07 -1.92 -5.07
N GLU A 319 24.69 -1.32 -6.07
CA GLU A 319 25.10 0.08 -6.00
C GLU A 319 23.90 0.96 -6.35
N ALA A 320 23.73 2.09 -5.66
CA ALA A 320 22.68 3.04 -5.94
C ALA A 320 23.25 4.46 -5.86
N ARG A 321 23.02 5.26 -6.89
CA ARG A 321 23.52 6.63 -7.00
C ARG A 321 22.41 7.60 -6.62
N LEU A 322 22.68 8.44 -5.62
CA LEU A 322 21.76 9.49 -5.21
C LEU A 322 21.93 10.72 -6.10
N ARG A 323 20.83 11.46 -6.31
CA ARG A 323 20.82 12.76 -7.00
C ARG A 323 21.51 13.83 -6.16
N GLU A 324 21.98 14.88 -6.82
CA GLU A 324 22.31 16.15 -6.17
C GLU A 324 21.01 16.93 -5.94
N TYR A 325 20.22 16.46 -4.96
CA TYR A 325 18.93 17.07 -4.61
C TYR A 325 19.12 18.27 -3.66
N SER A 326 18.27 19.28 -3.85
CA SER A 326 18.27 20.52 -3.07
C SER A 326 17.85 20.31 -1.61
N ASP A 327 18.20 21.23 -0.72
CA ASP A 327 17.69 21.22 0.66
C ASP A 327 16.15 21.26 0.72
N ARG A 328 15.51 21.92 -0.26
CA ARG A 328 14.05 21.89 -0.44
C ARG A 328 13.53 20.49 -0.74
N GLU A 329 14.16 19.74 -1.64
CA GLU A 329 13.77 18.35 -1.95
C GLU A 329 13.97 17.41 -0.75
N ILE A 330 15.01 17.63 0.05
CA ILE A 330 15.22 16.90 1.32
C ILE A 330 14.07 17.20 2.27
N ASP A 331 13.79 18.47 2.54
CA ASP A 331 12.70 18.87 3.43
C ASP A 331 11.33 18.44 2.88
N ASP A 332 11.17 18.38 1.56
CA ASP A 332 9.98 17.90 0.86
C ASP A 332 9.74 16.40 1.11
N TYR A 333 10.77 15.57 0.91
CA TYR A 333 10.71 14.14 1.24
C TYR A 333 10.52 13.90 2.75
N LEU A 334 11.09 14.72 3.65
CA LEU A 334 11.11 14.46 5.10
C LEU A 334 9.78 14.65 5.85
N ALA A 335 8.80 15.40 5.32
CA ALA A 335 7.47 15.45 5.93
C ALA A 335 6.54 14.32 5.48
N THR A 336 6.91 13.54 4.45
CA THR A 336 6.33 12.20 4.29
C THR A 336 6.65 11.37 5.54
N ALA A 337 5.89 10.31 5.81
CA ALA A 337 6.18 9.39 6.92
C ALA A 337 7.14 8.26 6.51
N ASP A 338 7.73 8.35 5.32
CA ASP A 338 8.64 7.35 4.76
C ASP A 338 10.04 7.28 5.38
N PRO A 339 10.70 8.36 5.82
CA PRO A 339 12.11 8.26 6.20
C PRO A 339 12.38 7.48 7.49
N ILE A 340 11.39 7.41 8.37
CA ILE A 340 11.58 7.24 9.81
C ILE A 340 12.03 5.82 10.20
N ASP A 341 11.65 4.78 9.44
CA ASP A 341 12.04 3.39 9.72
C ASP A 341 13.18 2.85 8.81
N LYS A 342 13.77 3.70 7.96
CA LYS A 342 14.62 3.28 6.83
C LYS A 342 16.11 3.56 7.08
N ALA A 343 16.98 2.61 6.71
CA ALA A 343 18.42 2.83 6.72
C ALA A 343 18.80 3.77 5.57
N GLY A 344 19.71 4.73 5.80
CA GLY A 344 19.92 5.86 4.88
C GLY A 344 18.71 6.81 4.77
N ALA A 345 17.67 6.61 5.59
CA ALA A 345 16.41 7.37 5.58
C ALA A 345 15.61 7.39 4.26
N PHE A 346 16.01 6.69 3.19
CA PHE A 346 15.31 6.65 1.90
C PHE A 346 14.47 5.36 1.72
N GLY A 347 13.52 5.37 0.77
CA GLY A 347 12.82 4.16 0.31
C GLY A 347 12.51 4.22 -1.18
N ILE A 348 13.18 3.40 -2.00
CA ILE A 348 13.15 3.47 -3.47
C ILE A 348 11.81 3.02 -4.09
N GLN A 349 10.98 2.29 -3.34
CA GLN A 349 9.65 1.84 -3.77
C GLN A 349 8.50 2.79 -3.39
N ASP A 350 8.81 3.88 -2.66
CA ASP A 350 7.86 4.92 -2.22
C ASP A 350 8.33 6.29 -2.78
N ALA A 351 7.90 7.42 -2.19
CA ALA A 351 8.28 8.77 -2.65
C ALA A 351 9.81 9.02 -2.70
N GLY A 352 10.58 8.24 -1.92
CA GLY A 352 12.03 8.25 -1.93
C GLY A 352 12.69 7.78 -3.22
N VAL A 353 11.94 7.23 -4.19
CA VAL A 353 12.43 6.96 -5.56
C VAL A 353 13.09 8.20 -6.20
N SER A 354 12.53 9.38 -5.93
CA SER A 354 12.98 10.69 -6.44
C SER A 354 14.37 11.14 -5.98
N LEU A 355 14.91 10.51 -4.93
CA LEU A 355 16.25 10.76 -4.42
C LEU A 355 17.34 10.02 -5.23
N PHE A 356 16.96 9.01 -6.00
CA PHE A 356 17.86 8.20 -6.81
C PHE A 356 18.02 8.78 -8.21
N ARG A 357 19.20 8.53 -8.81
CA ARG A 357 19.51 8.82 -10.20
C ARG A 357 19.52 7.54 -11.04
N ASP A 358 20.17 6.51 -10.51
CA ASP A 358 20.34 5.20 -11.12
C ASP A 358 20.71 4.17 -10.05
N ILE A 359 20.47 2.88 -10.34
CA ILE A 359 21.01 1.75 -9.58
C ILE A 359 21.78 0.80 -10.51
N ARG A 360 22.66 -0.01 -9.90
CA ARG A 360 23.44 -1.06 -10.56
C ARG A 360 23.38 -2.36 -9.78
N GLY A 361 22.62 -3.32 -10.29
CA GLY A 361 22.35 -4.63 -9.68
C GLY A 361 20.87 -4.88 -9.38
N SER A 362 20.58 -5.78 -8.45
CA SER A 362 19.22 -6.21 -8.09
C SER A 362 18.42 -5.09 -7.41
N TYR A 363 17.29 -4.67 -8.01
CA TYR A 363 16.38 -3.67 -7.42
C TYR A 363 15.75 -4.19 -6.11
N SER A 364 15.36 -5.46 -6.08
CA SER A 364 14.73 -6.09 -4.92
C SER A 364 15.67 -6.12 -3.69
N ASN A 365 16.98 -6.19 -3.89
CA ASN A 365 18.00 -5.97 -2.85
C ASN A 365 17.93 -4.56 -2.23
N VAL A 366 17.71 -3.50 -3.03
CA VAL A 366 17.58 -2.11 -2.54
C VAL A 366 16.34 -1.94 -1.66
N VAL A 367 15.24 -2.58 -2.02
CA VAL A 367 14.01 -2.67 -1.21
C VAL A 367 14.22 -3.55 0.06
N GLY A 368 15.22 -4.43 0.03
CA GLY A 368 15.76 -5.14 1.19
C GLY A 368 15.58 -6.66 1.18
N LEU A 369 15.17 -7.27 0.06
CA LEU A 369 15.15 -8.73 -0.12
C LEU A 369 15.47 -9.07 -1.60
N PRO A 370 16.71 -9.49 -1.92
CA PRO A 370 17.06 -9.93 -3.28
C PRO A 370 16.26 -11.18 -3.67
N LEU A 371 15.24 -11.01 -4.52
CA LEU A 371 14.24 -12.06 -4.80
C LEU A 371 14.77 -13.21 -5.65
N ALA A 372 15.47 -12.92 -6.76
CA ALA A 372 16.01 -13.96 -7.63
C ALA A 372 17.07 -14.78 -6.89
N GLU A 373 17.95 -14.11 -6.15
CA GLU A 373 19.04 -14.69 -5.40
C GLU A 373 18.56 -15.41 -4.12
N PHE A 374 17.41 -15.02 -3.57
CA PHE A 374 16.67 -15.74 -2.52
C PHE A 374 16.08 -17.04 -3.05
N VAL A 375 15.41 -17.00 -4.22
CA VAL A 375 14.86 -18.20 -4.87
C VAL A 375 15.99 -19.17 -5.24
N GLU A 376 17.09 -18.71 -5.83
CA GLU A 376 18.25 -19.58 -6.13
C GLU A 376 18.90 -20.18 -4.87
N LEU A 377 18.97 -19.44 -3.77
CA LEU A 377 19.49 -19.98 -2.50
C LEU A 377 18.59 -21.13 -2.00
N LEU A 378 17.29 -21.08 -2.29
CA LEU A 378 16.35 -22.15 -1.91
C LEU A 378 16.36 -23.31 -2.92
N GLU A 379 16.47 -23.05 -4.22
CA GLU A 379 16.51 -24.08 -5.26
C GLU A 379 17.85 -24.84 -5.25
N GLY A 380 18.98 -24.15 -5.10
CA GLY A 380 20.32 -24.75 -5.10
C GLY A 380 20.60 -25.61 -3.86
N GLU A 381 20.19 -25.16 -2.68
CA GLU A 381 20.46 -25.85 -1.41
C GLU A 381 19.34 -26.82 -1.00
N PHE A 382 18.08 -26.51 -1.36
CA PHE A 382 16.90 -27.22 -0.89
C PHE A 382 15.94 -27.66 -1.99
N GLY A 383 16.28 -27.59 -3.29
CA GLY A 383 15.39 -27.91 -4.42
C GLY A 383 14.85 -29.35 -4.48
N ASP A 384 15.38 -30.27 -3.66
CA ASP A 384 14.78 -31.60 -3.40
C ASP A 384 13.57 -31.55 -2.44
N THR A 385 13.34 -30.41 -1.79
CA THR A 385 12.33 -30.17 -0.73
C THR A 385 11.62 -28.81 -0.84
N PHE A 386 12.04 -27.95 -1.77
CA PHE A 386 11.51 -26.61 -2.01
C PHE A 386 11.02 -26.50 -3.46
N THR A 387 9.90 -25.79 -3.65
CA THR A 387 9.35 -25.46 -4.97
C THR A 387 8.70 -24.08 -4.85
N ILE A 388 8.83 -23.24 -5.88
CA ILE A 388 8.14 -21.95 -5.94
C ILE A 388 6.61 -22.21 -5.92
N PRO A 389 5.82 -21.56 -5.05
CA PRO A 389 4.37 -21.73 -5.04
C PRO A 389 3.74 -21.32 -6.38
N GLU A 390 2.90 -22.18 -6.96
CA GLU A 390 2.18 -21.87 -8.19
C GLU A 390 1.31 -20.62 -8.01
N ARG A 391 1.62 -19.57 -8.77
CA ARG A 391 0.79 -18.35 -8.81
C ARG A 391 -0.48 -18.61 -9.62
N ARG A 392 -1.47 -19.27 -9.00
CA ARG A 392 -2.84 -19.30 -9.53
C ARG A 392 -3.26 -17.87 -9.88
N PRO A 393 -3.79 -17.62 -11.09
CA PRO A 393 -4.18 -16.28 -11.49
C PRO A 393 -5.24 -15.74 -10.51
N PRO A 394 -5.19 -14.44 -10.16
CA PRO A 394 -6.32 -13.84 -9.45
C PRO A 394 -7.56 -13.98 -10.34
N VAL A 395 -8.67 -14.42 -9.75
CA VAL A 395 -9.97 -14.38 -10.44
C VAL A 395 -10.21 -12.91 -10.82
N ARG A 396 -10.37 -12.64 -12.11
CA ARG A 396 -10.70 -11.30 -12.58
C ARG A 396 -12.09 -10.94 -12.07
N THR A 397 -12.14 -10.12 -11.02
CA THR A 397 -13.30 -9.28 -10.72
C THR A 397 -13.37 -8.20 -11.80
N GLU A 398 -14.04 -8.51 -12.91
CA GLU A 398 -14.42 -7.51 -13.90
C GLU A 398 -15.46 -6.55 -13.29
N GLY A 399 -15.49 -5.30 -13.76
CA GLY A 399 -16.31 -4.23 -13.17
C GLY A 399 -15.57 -3.43 -12.11
N GLY A 400 -14.75 -2.47 -12.53
CA GLY A 400 -13.91 -1.67 -11.62
C GLY A 400 -13.14 -0.54 -12.31
N THR A 401 -13.75 0.14 -13.29
CA THR A 401 -13.16 1.31 -13.96
C THR A 401 -13.12 2.51 -13.01
N ALA A 402 -12.02 2.66 -12.28
CA ALA A 402 -11.71 3.84 -11.46
C ALA A 402 -11.31 5.06 -12.33
N ALA A 403 -12.10 5.33 -13.37
CA ALA A 403 -11.99 6.52 -14.21
C ALA A 403 -12.61 7.71 -13.45
N ASP A 404 -13.88 7.60 -13.10
CA ASP A 404 -14.67 8.66 -12.47
C ASP A 404 -14.64 8.60 -10.93
N ARG A 405 -13.46 8.53 -10.32
CA ARG A 405 -13.36 8.75 -8.85
C ARG A 405 -13.43 10.25 -8.54
N ILE A 406 -14.63 10.78 -8.68
CA ILE A 406 -15.08 12.00 -8.03
C ILE A 406 -14.80 11.86 -6.50
N PRO A 407 -14.37 12.92 -5.77
CA PRO A 407 -13.97 12.79 -4.36
C PRO A 407 -15.10 12.29 -3.45
N SER A 408 -14.76 11.49 -2.42
CA SER A 408 -15.71 11.07 -1.36
C SER A 408 -15.37 11.66 0.00
N VAL A 409 -16.38 11.89 0.85
CA VAL A 409 -16.22 12.47 2.20
C VAL A 409 -16.93 11.67 3.28
N VAL A 410 -16.26 11.55 4.42
CA VAL A 410 -16.83 11.05 5.69
C VAL A 410 -16.89 12.21 6.68
N CYS A 411 -18.07 12.49 7.21
CA CYS A 411 -18.30 13.55 8.19
C CYS A 411 -18.53 12.95 9.58
N VAL A 412 -17.62 13.19 10.51
CA VAL A 412 -17.78 12.81 11.92
C VAL A 412 -18.37 13.99 12.68
N GLY A 413 -19.57 13.81 13.24
CA GLY A 413 -20.20 14.87 14.04
C GLY A 413 -21.64 14.62 14.45
N ASP A 414 -22.22 15.66 15.03
CA ASP A 414 -23.56 15.66 15.59
C ASP A 414 -24.64 15.55 14.50
N ILE A 415 -25.53 14.57 14.67
CA ILE A 415 -26.79 14.40 13.95
C ILE A 415 -27.91 14.78 14.91
N ASN A 416 -28.67 15.84 14.61
CA ASN A 416 -29.85 16.24 15.37
C ASN A 416 -31.02 16.49 14.41
N PHE A 417 -32.23 16.58 14.95
CA PHE A 417 -33.34 17.27 14.29
C PHE A 417 -33.36 18.75 14.70
N ASP A 418 -33.37 19.66 13.71
CA ASP A 418 -33.60 21.09 13.92
C ASP A 418 -35.09 21.38 13.67
N LEU A 419 -35.88 21.55 14.74
CA LEU A 419 -37.31 21.87 14.57
C LEU A 419 -37.50 23.35 14.22
N ILE A 420 -37.78 23.63 12.95
CA ILE A 420 -38.14 24.96 12.43
C ILE A 420 -39.66 25.16 12.52
N PHE A 421 -40.08 26.37 12.91
CA PHE A 421 -41.48 26.77 13.07
C PHE A 421 -41.74 28.02 12.23
N ASP A 422 -42.85 28.05 11.47
CA ASP A 422 -43.22 29.24 10.68
C ASP A 422 -43.78 30.39 11.55
N ASP A 423 -44.55 30.03 12.60
CA ASP A 423 -45.08 30.91 13.65
C ASP A 423 -45.10 30.14 14.99
N LEU A 424 -44.70 30.80 16.09
CA LEU A 424 -44.79 30.24 17.45
C LEU A 424 -46.04 30.76 18.17
N PRO A 425 -46.87 29.88 18.79
CA PRO A 425 -48.06 30.34 19.52
C PRO A 425 -47.76 31.27 20.69
N GLU A 426 -48.60 32.29 20.91
CA GLU A 426 -48.56 33.09 22.14
C GLU A 426 -48.66 32.18 23.38
N GLY A 427 -47.73 32.36 24.32
CA GLY A 427 -47.66 31.56 25.54
C GLY A 427 -46.93 30.21 25.42
N PHE A 428 -46.41 29.81 24.25
CA PHE A 428 -45.66 28.55 24.05
C PHE A 428 -44.56 28.31 25.11
N PHE A 429 -43.77 29.33 25.44
CA PHE A 429 -42.72 29.28 26.46
C PHE A 429 -43.22 29.20 27.91
N ALA A 430 -44.49 29.51 28.18
CA ALA A 430 -45.14 29.30 29.47
C ALA A 430 -45.74 27.89 29.54
N ASP A 431 -46.31 27.40 28.43
CA ASP A 431 -46.84 26.05 28.30
C ASP A 431 -45.77 24.97 28.43
N LEU A 432 -44.57 25.19 27.88
CA LEU A 432 -43.39 24.34 28.10
C LEU A 432 -42.98 24.22 29.58
N LYS A 433 -43.42 25.14 30.44
CA LYS A 433 -43.11 25.16 31.88
C LYS A 433 -44.27 24.63 32.74
N ALA A 434 -45.40 24.26 32.13
CA ALA A 434 -46.58 23.75 32.85
C ALA A 434 -46.50 22.21 33.00
N PRO A 435 -46.35 21.67 34.22
CA PRO A 435 -46.19 20.24 34.43
C PRO A 435 -47.42 19.46 33.93
N GLY A 436 -47.18 18.46 33.08
CA GLY A 436 -48.22 17.59 32.53
C GLY A 436 -48.91 18.09 31.25
N LYS A 437 -48.58 19.27 30.72
CA LYS A 437 -49.11 19.70 29.42
C LYS A 437 -48.46 18.89 28.28
N LYS A 438 -49.27 18.28 27.42
CA LYS A 438 -48.79 17.71 26.14
C LYS A 438 -48.95 18.75 25.05
N ILE A 439 -47.83 19.17 24.46
CA ILE A 439 -47.79 19.99 23.25
C ILE A 439 -47.53 19.03 22.08
N THR A 440 -48.36 19.12 21.04
CA THR A 440 -48.19 18.34 19.80
C THR A 440 -47.85 19.30 18.67
N ILE A 441 -46.75 19.04 17.97
CA ILE A 441 -46.24 19.86 16.87
C ILE A 441 -46.14 18.98 15.62
N PRO A 442 -46.70 19.38 14.47
CA PRO A 442 -46.43 18.70 13.22
C PRO A 442 -44.98 18.96 12.79
N ILE A 443 -44.18 17.90 12.63
CA ILE A 443 -42.81 18.02 12.11
C ILE A 443 -42.92 18.27 10.60
N THR A 444 -42.41 19.41 10.12
CA THR A 444 -42.52 19.84 8.73
C THR A 444 -41.32 19.42 7.88
N ARG A 445 -40.08 19.72 8.31
CA ARG A 445 -38.81 19.09 7.89
C ARG A 445 -37.59 19.69 8.61
N ALA A 446 -36.53 18.90 8.80
CA ALA A 446 -35.08 19.27 8.82
C ALA A 446 -34.21 18.43 9.79
N VAL A 447 -33.41 17.51 9.26
CA VAL A 447 -32.20 17.00 9.95
C VAL A 447 -31.12 18.09 9.90
N GLY A 448 -30.53 18.45 11.04
CA GLY A 448 -29.59 19.56 11.22
C GLY A 448 -28.40 19.24 12.13
N GLY A 449 -27.23 19.77 11.78
CA GLY A 449 -25.97 19.56 12.49
C GLY A 449 -24.78 19.73 11.53
N THR A 450 -23.63 20.23 12.00
CA THR A 450 -22.55 20.67 11.10
C THR A 450 -22.00 19.56 10.20
N ALA A 451 -21.92 18.32 10.68
CA ALA A 451 -21.49 17.19 9.84
C ALA A 451 -22.51 16.84 8.74
N VAL A 452 -23.80 16.95 9.02
CA VAL A 452 -24.88 16.72 8.04
C VAL A 452 -24.97 17.89 7.05
N ASN A 453 -24.77 19.13 7.51
CA ASN A 453 -24.77 20.31 6.66
C ASN A 453 -23.54 20.34 5.73
N PHE A 454 -22.36 19.96 6.21
CA PHE A 454 -21.19 19.75 5.36
C PHE A 454 -21.37 18.59 4.38
N ALA A 455 -22.02 17.49 4.77
CA ALA A 455 -22.37 16.40 3.85
C ALA A 455 -23.31 16.85 2.72
N LYS A 456 -24.37 17.62 3.04
CA LYS A 456 -25.25 18.26 2.04
C LYS A 456 -24.47 19.24 1.15
N GLY A 457 -23.55 20.01 1.75
CA GLY A 457 -22.69 20.95 1.05
C GLY A 457 -21.75 20.27 0.04
N ALA A 458 -21.16 19.14 0.45
CA ALA A 458 -20.31 18.32 -0.39
C ALA A 458 -21.10 17.62 -1.53
N LEU A 459 -22.31 17.08 -1.28
CA LEU A 459 -23.16 16.58 -2.37
C LEU A 459 -23.52 17.69 -3.35
N SER A 460 -23.85 18.89 -2.86
CA SER A 460 -24.15 20.07 -3.68
C SER A 460 -22.94 20.59 -4.46
N ALA A 461 -21.73 20.41 -3.93
CA ALA A 461 -20.47 20.67 -4.62
C ALA A 461 -20.09 19.55 -5.61
N GLY A 462 -20.78 18.41 -5.62
CA GLY A 462 -20.50 17.29 -6.52
C GLY A 462 -19.42 16.33 -6.00
N PHE A 463 -19.40 16.02 -4.69
CA PHE A 463 -18.73 14.82 -4.17
C PHE A 463 -19.52 13.56 -4.55
N ALA A 464 -18.82 12.45 -4.79
CA ALA A 464 -19.40 11.19 -5.29
C ALA A 464 -20.32 10.50 -4.27
N SER A 465 -19.91 10.58 -3.01
CA SER A 465 -20.64 10.06 -1.87
C SER A 465 -20.25 10.83 -0.61
N CYS A 466 -21.26 11.07 0.23
CA CYS A 466 -21.10 11.70 1.53
C CYS A 466 -21.66 10.75 2.59
N GLN A 467 -20.85 10.50 3.62
CA GLN A 467 -21.19 9.58 4.70
C GLN A 467 -21.17 10.34 6.03
N VAL A 468 -22.08 10.08 6.96
CA VAL A 468 -22.09 10.73 8.29
C VAL A 468 -21.98 9.69 9.40
N VAL A 469 -20.93 9.84 10.21
CA VAL A 469 -20.64 8.96 11.35
C VAL A 469 -21.26 9.58 12.61
N GLY A 470 -22.29 8.91 13.15
CA GLY A 470 -23.06 9.36 14.30
C GLY A 470 -23.91 8.24 14.90
N VAL A 471 -24.41 8.43 16.12
CA VAL A 471 -25.27 7.45 16.82
C VAL A 471 -26.72 7.93 16.80
N ILE A 472 -27.66 7.01 16.60
CA ILE A 472 -29.11 7.24 16.57
C ILE A 472 -29.84 6.27 17.51
N GLY A 473 -30.97 6.70 18.05
CA GLY A 473 -31.83 5.88 18.91
C GLY A 473 -32.58 4.81 18.11
N SER A 474 -33.12 3.81 18.81
CA SER A 474 -33.96 2.76 18.21
C SER A 474 -35.45 3.14 18.16
N ASP A 475 -35.76 4.43 18.28
CA ASP A 475 -37.11 4.99 18.39
C ASP A 475 -37.60 5.56 17.03
N PRO A 476 -38.88 5.95 16.90
CA PRO A 476 -39.43 6.46 15.63
C PRO A 476 -38.75 7.72 15.08
N LEU A 477 -38.14 8.56 15.91
CA LEU A 477 -37.37 9.72 15.45
C LEU A 477 -36.01 9.28 14.87
N GLY A 478 -35.38 8.26 15.46
CA GLY A 478 -34.17 7.64 14.93
C GLY A 478 -34.38 7.02 13.54
N GLN A 479 -35.52 6.33 13.35
CA GLN A 479 -35.94 5.86 12.02
C GLN A 479 -36.17 7.03 11.05
N PHE A 480 -36.83 8.11 11.47
CA PHE A 480 -37.07 9.28 10.62
C PHE A 480 -35.77 10.03 10.27
N VAL A 481 -34.73 9.99 11.12
CA VAL A 481 -33.38 10.46 10.78
C VAL A 481 -32.76 9.61 9.65
N GLU A 482 -32.84 8.28 9.72
CA GLU A 482 -32.34 7.40 8.65
C GLU A 482 -33.05 7.67 7.32
N GLU A 483 -34.38 7.79 7.35
CA GLU A 483 -35.21 8.04 6.17
C GLU A 483 -34.88 9.39 5.51
N GLU A 484 -34.77 10.48 6.27
CA GLU A 484 -34.38 11.79 5.74
C GLU A 484 -32.90 11.84 5.27
N LEU A 485 -31.98 11.11 5.91
CA LEU A 485 -30.59 11.02 5.43
C LEU A 485 -30.50 10.23 4.11
N ALA A 486 -31.28 9.16 3.96
CA ALA A 486 -31.38 8.40 2.72
C ALA A 486 -32.02 9.22 1.58
N ASP A 487 -33.09 9.96 1.85
CA ASP A 487 -33.73 10.92 0.92
C ASP A 487 -32.73 12.00 0.44
N LEU A 488 -31.77 12.38 1.29
CA LEU A 488 -30.70 13.33 0.98
C LEU A 488 -29.49 12.70 0.25
N GLY A 489 -29.46 11.38 0.05
CA GLY A 489 -28.31 10.68 -0.53
C GLY A 489 -27.08 10.58 0.39
N ILE A 490 -27.28 10.69 1.71
CA ILE A 490 -26.21 10.67 2.72
C ILE A 490 -26.22 9.31 3.43
N GLU A 491 -25.12 8.56 3.34
CA GLU A 491 -25.01 7.25 4.02
C GLU A 491 -24.74 7.44 5.52
N HIS A 492 -25.62 6.93 6.37
CA HIS A 492 -25.40 6.90 7.81
C HIS A 492 -24.45 5.75 8.19
N VAL A 493 -23.49 6.03 9.09
CA VAL A 493 -22.48 5.09 9.57
C VAL A 493 -22.49 5.04 11.10
N GLY A 494 -23.29 4.15 11.67
CA GLY A 494 -23.33 3.85 13.10
C GLY A 494 -24.44 2.88 13.49
N GLY A 495 -24.31 2.22 14.65
CA GLY A 495 -25.28 1.27 15.17
C GLY A 495 -26.47 1.95 15.89
N ARG A 496 -27.66 1.33 15.77
CA ARG A 496 -28.84 1.72 16.56
C ARG A 496 -28.68 1.29 18.02
N THR A 497 -28.77 2.22 18.96
CA THR A 497 -28.76 1.87 20.40
C THR A 497 -30.15 1.43 20.87
N PHE A 498 -30.35 0.14 21.10
CA PHE A 498 -31.62 -0.41 21.57
C PHE A 498 -32.04 0.15 22.94
N GLY A 499 -33.27 0.67 23.02
CA GLY A 499 -33.88 1.14 24.26
C GLY A 499 -33.40 2.50 24.74
N ARG A 500 -32.98 3.38 23.82
CA ARG A 500 -32.68 4.80 24.06
C ARG A 500 -33.31 5.69 23.00
N ASP A 501 -33.75 6.87 23.41
CA ASP A 501 -34.43 7.86 22.57
C ASP A 501 -33.40 8.76 21.85
N SER A 502 -33.73 9.19 20.62
CA SER A 502 -32.90 10.07 19.79
C SER A 502 -32.90 11.54 20.24
N SER A 503 -31.85 12.28 19.88
CA SER A 503 -31.70 13.72 20.18
C SER A 503 -32.62 14.63 19.36
N ILE A 504 -33.21 15.63 20.03
CA ILE A 504 -33.93 16.74 19.39
C ILE A 504 -33.27 18.08 19.77
N ALA A 505 -32.91 18.89 18.77
CA ALA A 505 -32.48 20.27 18.95
C ALA A 505 -33.64 21.21 18.58
N ILE A 506 -34.32 21.78 19.58
CA ILE A 506 -35.45 22.69 19.32
C ILE A 506 -34.89 24.09 19.06
N VAL A 507 -34.46 24.34 17.83
CA VAL A 507 -33.92 25.64 17.39
C VAL A 507 -35.07 26.61 17.12
N LEU A 508 -35.57 27.25 18.18
CA LEU A 508 -36.66 28.22 18.10
C LEU A 508 -36.15 29.51 17.43
N ARG A 509 -36.57 29.72 16.18
CA ARG A 509 -36.31 30.93 15.40
C ARG A 509 -37.61 31.71 15.24
N ASP A 510 -37.61 32.94 15.73
CA ASP A 510 -38.62 33.94 15.37
C ASP A 510 -38.14 34.69 14.12
N ARG A 511 -39.07 35.04 13.23
CA ARG A 511 -38.80 35.85 12.03
C ARG A 511 -38.32 37.27 12.35
N ALA A 512 -38.56 37.77 13.57
CA ALA A 512 -38.27 39.15 13.97
C ALA A 512 -37.18 39.29 15.05
N SER A 513 -36.88 38.26 15.85
CA SER A 513 -35.98 38.37 17.02
C SER A 513 -35.02 37.18 17.19
N LYS A 514 -33.89 37.48 17.86
CA LYS A 514 -32.63 36.70 17.83
C LYS A 514 -32.80 35.23 18.27
N ASP A 515 -32.00 34.37 17.64
CA ASP A 515 -32.00 32.91 17.82
C ASP A 515 -32.03 32.46 19.29
N THR A 516 -32.90 31.51 19.61
CA THR A 516 -32.93 30.82 20.91
C THR A 516 -32.95 29.30 20.72
N SER A 517 -31.77 28.69 20.66
CA SER A 517 -31.63 27.23 20.57
C SER A 517 -31.90 26.55 21.91
N LEU A 518 -33.02 25.81 22.01
CA LEU A 518 -33.35 24.96 23.15
C LEU A 518 -32.97 23.50 22.85
N THR A 519 -31.73 23.14 23.16
CA THR A 519 -31.22 21.77 22.98
C THR A 519 -31.72 20.85 24.09
N LEU A 520 -32.56 19.85 23.75
CA LEU A 520 -33.10 18.85 24.69
C LEU A 520 -32.57 17.46 24.33
N THR A 521 -31.32 17.16 24.71
CA THR A 521 -30.58 15.98 24.21
C THR A 521 -29.85 15.19 25.28
N ASP A 522 -30.04 13.87 25.30
CA ASP A 522 -29.21 12.90 26.03
C ASP A 522 -28.22 12.12 25.12
N ALA A 523 -28.13 12.51 23.84
CA ALA A 523 -27.28 11.87 22.82
C ALA A 523 -25.78 12.19 22.94
N ARG A 524 -25.30 12.58 24.12
CA ARG A 524 -23.87 12.79 24.40
C ARG A 524 -23.18 11.45 24.68
N GLN A 525 -23.24 10.53 23.73
CA GLN A 525 -22.80 9.14 23.91
C GLN A 525 -21.53 8.85 23.10
N ALA A 526 -20.63 8.07 23.68
CA ALA A 526 -19.42 7.62 23.00
C ALA A 526 -19.77 6.62 21.88
N PHE A 527 -19.00 6.63 20.80
CA PHE A 527 -19.09 5.63 19.74
C PHE A 527 -18.69 4.25 20.27
N SER A 528 -19.37 3.19 19.86
CA SER A 528 -19.00 1.82 20.21
C SER A 528 -17.72 1.39 19.48
N ALA A 529 -17.14 0.27 19.92
CA ALA A 529 -15.98 -0.32 19.25
C ALA A 529 -16.28 -0.79 17.81
N GLU A 530 -17.55 -1.09 17.50
CA GLU A 530 -18.00 -1.49 16.16
C GLU A 530 -18.19 -0.27 15.25
N ASP A 531 -18.80 0.80 15.76
CA ASP A 531 -18.90 2.10 15.06
C ASP A 531 -17.51 2.64 14.71
N LEU A 532 -16.58 2.59 15.67
CA LEU A 532 -15.19 2.98 15.47
C LEU A 532 -14.48 2.11 14.43
N ALA A 533 -14.78 0.81 14.37
CA ALA A 533 -14.20 -0.09 13.38
C ALA A 533 -14.73 0.16 11.96
N GLU A 534 -16.02 0.47 11.80
CA GLU A 534 -16.60 0.84 10.50
C GLU A 534 -16.16 2.23 10.05
N ALA A 535 -16.25 3.24 10.93
CA ALA A 535 -15.79 4.60 10.64
C ALA A 535 -14.31 4.62 10.24
N ARG A 536 -13.46 3.77 10.86
CA ARG A 536 -12.07 3.55 10.42
C ARG A 536 -11.98 3.03 8.98
N ARG A 537 -12.75 2.00 8.62
CA ARG A 537 -12.77 1.45 7.26
C ARG A 537 -13.20 2.51 6.24
N ARG A 538 -14.23 3.31 6.56
CA ARG A 538 -14.72 4.40 5.69
C ARG A 538 -13.71 5.54 5.53
N ILE A 539 -13.07 5.99 6.61
CA ILE A 539 -12.01 7.00 6.57
C ILE A 539 -10.81 6.51 5.75
N GLN A 540 -10.44 5.23 5.85
CA GLN A 540 -9.34 4.64 5.07
C GLN A 540 -9.57 4.62 3.55
N VAL A 541 -10.82 4.69 3.09
CA VAL A 541 -11.17 4.67 1.67
C VAL A 541 -11.76 6.00 1.15
N SER A 542 -11.74 7.07 1.96
CA SER A 542 -12.32 8.37 1.63
C SER A 542 -11.27 9.46 1.44
N ASP A 543 -11.56 10.42 0.57
CA ASP A 543 -10.62 11.51 0.24
C ASP A 543 -10.65 12.63 1.28
N VAL A 544 -11.80 12.86 1.95
CA VAL A 544 -11.99 13.87 3.00
C VAL A 544 -12.59 13.28 4.28
N MET A 545 -12.13 13.77 5.45
CA MET A 545 -12.75 13.57 6.75
C MET A 545 -13.17 14.92 7.35
N TYR A 546 -14.45 15.29 7.30
CA TYR A 546 -14.95 16.40 8.10
C TYR A 546 -15.03 16.00 9.58
N CYS A 547 -14.67 16.90 10.50
CA CYS A 547 -14.79 16.70 11.95
C CYS A 547 -15.40 17.93 12.63
N SER A 548 -16.59 17.76 13.21
CA SER A 548 -17.28 18.81 13.97
C SER A 548 -16.58 19.12 15.29
N GLY A 549 -16.43 20.42 15.61
CA GLY A 549 -15.87 20.88 16.87
C GLY A 549 -16.69 20.48 18.10
N TYR A 550 -17.99 20.21 17.93
CA TYR A 550 -18.86 19.68 18.98
C TYR A 550 -18.42 18.29 19.45
N SER A 551 -17.98 17.43 18.53
CA SER A 551 -17.51 16.07 18.87
C SER A 551 -16.16 16.03 19.60
N LEU A 552 -15.40 17.12 19.59
CA LEU A 552 -14.16 17.27 20.38
C LEU A 552 -14.43 17.94 21.73
N THR A 553 -15.30 18.94 21.79
CA THR A 553 -15.68 19.60 23.05
C THR A 553 -16.45 18.65 23.98
N ASP A 554 -17.36 17.84 23.44
CA ASP A 554 -18.12 16.82 24.18
C ASP A 554 -17.20 15.79 24.86
N ARG A 555 -17.31 15.66 26.19
CA ARG A 555 -16.44 14.77 26.99
C ARG A 555 -16.55 13.29 26.63
N ASN A 556 -17.70 12.84 26.13
CA ASN A 556 -17.97 11.43 25.87
C ASN A 556 -17.57 11.05 24.44
N ARG A 557 -17.69 11.98 23.48
CA ARG A 557 -17.31 11.76 22.07
C ARG A 557 -15.85 12.08 21.74
N ARG A 558 -15.18 12.92 22.55
CA ARG A 558 -13.79 13.36 22.36
C ARG A 558 -12.78 12.24 22.12
N SER A 559 -12.82 11.16 22.91
CA SER A 559 -11.85 10.05 22.77
C SER A 559 -11.95 9.42 21.38
N SER A 560 -13.17 9.11 20.96
CA SER A 560 -13.50 8.57 19.64
C SER A 560 -13.14 9.55 18.51
N ALA A 561 -13.47 10.83 18.65
CA ALA A 561 -13.14 11.85 17.66
C ALA A 561 -11.62 11.98 17.46
N MET A 562 -10.83 11.99 18.53
CA MET A 562 -9.36 11.99 18.46
C MET A 562 -8.80 10.70 17.86
N GLU A 563 -9.44 9.55 18.10
CA GLU A 563 -9.07 8.26 17.50
C GLU A 563 -9.37 8.20 15.99
N LEU A 564 -10.46 8.81 15.53
CA LEU A 564 -10.81 8.93 14.12
C LEU A 564 -9.93 9.97 13.40
N LEU A 565 -9.63 11.12 14.02
CA LEU A 565 -8.65 12.09 13.49
C LEU A 565 -7.25 11.49 13.36
N ARG A 566 -6.80 10.70 14.34
CA ARG A 566 -5.57 9.90 14.23
C ARG A 566 -5.66 8.92 13.06
N THR A 567 -6.80 8.26 12.85
CA THR A 567 -7.01 7.34 11.72
C THR A 567 -6.90 8.06 10.37
N ALA A 568 -7.57 9.20 10.19
CA ALA A 568 -7.48 9.99 8.95
C ALA A 568 -6.04 10.43 8.64
N LYS A 569 -5.29 10.86 9.68
CA LYS A 569 -3.87 11.21 9.55
C LYS A 569 -2.99 10.03 9.11
N HIS A 570 -3.30 8.80 9.52
CA HIS A 570 -2.58 7.60 9.05
C HIS A 570 -3.04 7.13 7.66
N ALA A 571 -4.32 7.31 7.33
CA ALA A 571 -4.90 6.98 6.03
C ALA A 571 -4.49 7.97 4.91
N GLY A 572 -4.08 9.18 5.26
CA GLY A 572 -3.85 10.26 4.30
C GLY A 572 -5.14 10.88 3.77
N CYS A 573 -6.18 10.87 4.58
CA CYS A 573 -7.48 11.47 4.31
C CYS A 573 -7.41 12.98 4.63
N VAL A 574 -7.91 13.85 3.75
CA VAL A 574 -7.89 15.30 3.98
C VAL A 574 -8.87 15.65 5.09
N VAL A 575 -8.37 15.98 6.29
CA VAL A 575 -9.26 16.43 7.37
C VAL A 575 -9.88 17.78 6.97
N VAL A 576 -11.07 18.07 7.47
CA VAL A 576 -11.66 19.41 7.52
C VAL A 576 -12.12 19.59 8.96
N LEU A 577 -11.34 20.34 9.74
CA LEU A 577 -11.63 20.57 11.16
C LEU A 577 -12.43 21.86 11.34
N ASP A 578 -13.65 21.74 11.84
CA ASP A 578 -14.52 22.85 12.22
C ASP A 578 -14.26 23.27 13.67
N VAL A 579 -13.77 24.50 13.87
CA VAL A 579 -13.36 25.02 15.17
C VAL A 579 -14.30 26.15 15.61
N VAL A 580 -15.38 25.77 16.30
CA VAL A 580 -16.30 26.72 16.94
C VAL A 580 -15.78 27.12 18.33
N VAL A 581 -15.58 28.43 18.53
CA VAL A 581 -15.14 28.98 19.82
C VAL A 581 -16.34 29.37 20.70
N GLY A 582 -16.31 29.02 21.99
CA GLY A 582 -17.24 29.57 23.00
C GLY A 582 -18.55 28.83 23.29
N MET A 583 -18.74 27.61 22.78
CA MET A 583 -20.01 26.86 22.86
C MET A 583 -20.25 25.97 24.10
N SER A 584 -19.41 26.04 25.15
CA SER A 584 -19.40 24.98 26.19
C SER A 584 -20.56 24.98 27.18
N GLU A 585 -21.20 26.13 27.43
CA GLU A 585 -22.24 26.22 28.45
C GLU A 585 -23.59 25.74 27.89
N THR A 586 -23.79 24.42 27.96
CA THR A 586 -25.14 23.87 28.12
C THR A 586 -25.73 24.48 29.39
N ILE A 587 -26.51 25.55 29.26
CA ILE A 587 -27.19 26.20 30.39
C ILE A 587 -28.36 25.29 30.79
N PRO A 588 -28.38 24.67 31.98
CA PRO A 588 -29.53 23.90 32.44
C PRO A 588 -30.74 24.82 32.59
N LEU A 589 -31.94 24.32 32.33
CA LEU A 589 -33.16 25.14 32.38
C LEU A 589 -33.38 25.76 33.78
N GLU A 590 -32.87 25.12 34.84
CA GLU A 590 -32.88 25.65 36.21
C GLU A 590 -31.94 26.87 36.37
N ALA A 591 -30.80 26.91 35.69
CA ALA A 591 -29.81 27.98 35.81
C ALA A 591 -30.34 29.32 35.26
N LEU A 592 -31.18 29.27 34.22
CA LEU A 592 -31.94 30.41 33.71
C LEU A 592 -32.93 31.02 34.73
N THR A 593 -33.20 30.33 35.85
CA THR A 593 -34.13 30.79 36.90
C THR A 593 -33.46 31.24 38.21
N ARG A 594 -32.14 31.07 38.35
CA ARG A 594 -31.38 31.46 39.56
C ARG A 594 -30.05 32.11 39.20
N GLY A 595 -30.02 33.44 39.23
CA GLY A 595 -28.79 34.19 39.00
C GLY A 595 -27.79 34.05 40.14
N SER A 596 -26.80 33.17 40.00
CA SER A 596 -25.38 33.43 40.36
C SER A 596 -24.46 32.21 40.16
N GLY A 597 -23.31 32.46 39.53
CA GLY A 597 -22.03 31.84 39.93
C GLY A 597 -21.78 30.36 39.64
N ALA A 598 -21.44 30.04 38.40
CA ALA A 598 -20.54 28.93 38.09
C ALA A 598 -19.55 29.37 36.99
N ARG A 599 -18.29 28.93 37.08
CA ARG A 599 -17.31 28.98 35.98
C ARG A 599 -16.79 27.56 35.77
N GLY A 600 -16.75 27.08 34.53
CA GLY A 600 -16.15 25.80 34.14
C GLY A 600 -15.22 25.95 32.92
N PRO A 601 -14.19 25.10 32.77
CA PRO A 601 -13.31 25.12 31.59
C PRO A 601 -14.08 24.66 30.34
N GLY A 602 -13.95 25.39 29.24
CA GLY A 602 -15.12 25.69 28.39
C GLY A 602 -14.84 26.13 26.96
N SER A 603 -13.77 25.68 26.33
CA SER A 603 -13.54 25.93 24.91
C SER A 603 -12.92 24.72 24.20
N LEU A 604 -13.11 24.65 22.88
CA LEU A 604 -12.37 23.71 22.03
C LEU A 604 -10.86 23.94 22.13
N VAL A 605 -10.45 25.18 22.38
CA VAL A 605 -9.06 25.55 22.69
C VAL A 605 -8.61 24.83 23.97
N ASP A 606 -9.34 24.91 25.09
CA ASP A 606 -9.01 24.20 26.35
C ASP A 606 -8.88 22.68 26.19
N VAL A 607 -9.59 22.10 25.22
CA VAL A 607 -9.50 20.65 24.91
C VAL A 607 -8.23 20.33 24.12
N LEU A 608 -7.92 21.12 23.09
CA LEU A 608 -6.68 20.98 22.32
C LEU A 608 -5.44 21.29 23.19
N VAL A 609 -5.55 22.23 24.13
CA VAL A 609 -4.55 22.56 25.18
C VAL A 609 -4.21 21.34 26.05
N ALA A 610 -5.19 20.50 26.39
CA ALA A 610 -5.00 19.40 27.34
C ALA A 610 -4.28 18.18 26.74
N GLU A 611 -4.52 17.87 25.45
CA GLU A 611 -4.04 16.66 24.77
C GLU A 611 -2.85 16.90 23.81
N LEU A 612 -2.37 18.15 23.67
CA LEU A 612 -1.16 18.53 22.92
C LEU A 612 -0.19 19.31 23.85
N PRO A 613 0.48 18.64 24.82
CA PRO A 613 0.81 19.24 26.13
C PRO A 613 1.86 20.38 26.22
N ASP A 614 2.45 20.81 25.11
CA ASP A 614 3.51 21.83 25.09
C ASP A 614 3.14 23.13 24.34
N VAL A 615 2.10 23.13 23.49
CA VAL A 615 1.85 24.25 22.55
C VAL A 615 1.39 25.54 23.24
N PHE A 616 0.62 25.45 24.33
CA PHE A 616 -0.02 26.60 24.96
C PHE A 616 0.72 27.23 26.15
N ARG A 617 1.84 26.65 26.61
CA ARG A 617 2.71 27.33 27.60
C ARG A 617 3.45 28.55 27.04
N TRP A 618 3.31 28.82 25.74
CA TRP A 618 3.88 30.00 25.05
C TRP A 618 2.96 31.22 24.97
N PHE A 619 1.67 31.12 25.31
CA PHE A 619 0.68 32.12 24.87
C PHE A 619 0.27 33.20 25.91
N ASP A 620 0.39 32.91 27.21
CA ASP A 620 0.20 33.85 28.34
C ASP A 620 -1.04 34.78 28.22
N VAL A 621 -2.22 34.18 27.98
CA VAL A 621 -3.49 34.93 27.80
C VAL A 621 -4.36 34.84 29.04
N ASP A 622 -4.34 35.88 29.88
CA ASP A 622 -5.27 36.02 31.01
C ASP A 622 -6.57 36.70 30.56
N ALA A 623 -7.66 35.93 30.48
CA ALA A 623 -8.90 36.34 29.80
C ALA A 623 -9.75 37.29 30.67
N SER A 624 -9.48 38.60 30.57
CA SER A 624 -10.31 39.64 31.20
C SER A 624 -10.70 40.77 30.23
N GLY A 625 -11.98 41.16 30.26
CA GLY A 625 -12.50 42.42 29.71
C GLY A 625 -12.78 42.50 28.19
N SER A 626 -12.20 41.65 27.35
CA SER A 626 -12.34 41.74 25.88
C SER A 626 -13.55 40.96 25.34
N THR A 627 -14.16 41.42 24.23
CA THR A 627 -15.19 40.64 23.52
C THR A 627 -14.54 39.56 22.66
N VAL A 628 -15.23 38.44 22.43
CA VAL A 628 -14.65 37.31 21.68
C VAL A 628 -14.32 37.70 20.23
N GLU A 629 -15.10 38.62 19.63
CA GLU A 629 -14.85 39.20 18.31
C GLU A 629 -13.50 39.95 18.23
N SER A 630 -13.10 40.71 19.26
CA SER A 630 -11.82 41.43 19.23
C SER A 630 -10.63 40.48 19.35
N VAL A 631 -10.74 39.48 20.25
CA VAL A 631 -9.72 38.43 20.40
C VAL A 631 -9.59 37.59 19.11
N TRP A 632 -10.71 37.34 18.42
CA TRP A 632 -10.73 36.66 17.12
C TRP A 632 -10.02 37.47 16.04
N ARG A 633 -10.33 38.77 15.91
CA ARG A 633 -9.72 39.66 14.92
C ARG A 633 -8.24 39.94 15.18
N GLU A 634 -7.79 39.89 16.43
CA GLU A 634 -6.38 40.09 16.80
C GLU A 634 -5.52 38.81 16.76
N ARG A 635 -6.08 37.63 17.10
CA ARG A 635 -5.30 36.38 17.27
C ARG A 635 -5.73 35.20 16.39
N GLY A 636 -6.84 35.33 15.64
CA GLY A 636 -7.29 34.33 14.67
C GLY A 636 -6.19 33.89 13.68
N PRO A 637 -5.43 34.81 13.07
CA PRO A 637 -4.33 34.46 12.16
C PRO A 637 -3.18 33.67 12.82
N GLU A 638 -2.91 33.88 14.11
CA GLU A 638 -1.86 33.14 14.83
C GLU A 638 -2.34 31.72 15.20
N LEU A 639 -3.59 31.59 15.64
CA LEU A 639 -4.23 30.28 15.83
C LEU A 639 -4.31 29.50 14.51
N ALA A 640 -4.65 30.18 13.42
CA ALA A 640 -4.68 29.63 12.07
C ALA A 640 -3.33 29.07 11.64
N ALA A 641 -2.26 29.86 11.81
CA ALA A 641 -0.90 29.46 11.44
C ALA A 641 -0.46 28.18 12.18
N ARG A 642 -0.79 28.03 13.47
CA ARG A 642 -0.44 26.81 14.23
C ARG A 642 -1.33 25.62 13.89
N LEU A 643 -2.62 25.82 13.58
CA LEU A 643 -3.49 24.70 13.22
C LEU A 643 -3.05 24.04 11.90
N ARG A 644 -2.45 24.79 10.96
CA ARG A 644 -1.79 24.26 9.72
C ARG A 644 -0.70 23.21 10.00
N GLU A 645 -0.07 23.22 11.19
CA GLU A 645 0.99 22.27 11.57
C GLU A 645 0.47 20.86 11.95
N TYR A 646 -0.86 20.72 12.11
CA TYR A 646 -1.52 19.50 12.58
C TYR A 646 -2.66 19.07 11.67
N PHE A 647 -3.44 20.05 11.24
CA PHE A 647 -4.58 19.94 10.36
C PHE A 647 -4.28 20.79 9.12
N PRO A 648 -3.91 20.08 8.06
CA PRO A 648 -4.30 20.97 5.76
C PRO A 648 -5.40 22.03 5.63
N VAL A 649 -6.65 21.59 5.46
CA VAL A 649 -7.84 22.44 5.55
C VAL A 649 -8.31 22.54 7.01
N VAL A 650 -8.46 23.78 7.49
CA VAL A 650 -9.11 24.09 8.78
C VAL A 650 -10.16 25.17 8.55
N ILE A 651 -11.33 24.98 9.14
CA ILE A 651 -12.40 25.97 9.18
C ILE A 651 -12.38 26.61 10.57
N LEU A 652 -11.84 27.83 10.65
CA LEU A 652 -12.02 28.67 11.83
C LEU A 652 -13.32 29.47 11.67
N ARG A 653 -14.33 29.23 12.52
CA ARG A 653 -15.63 29.91 12.47
C ARG A 653 -15.88 30.70 13.75
N SER A 654 -16.32 31.96 13.62
CA SER A 654 -16.56 32.84 14.75
C SER A 654 -17.75 32.36 15.62
N PRO A 655 -17.78 32.67 16.94
CA PRO A 655 -18.83 32.19 17.85
C PRO A 655 -20.26 32.56 17.45
N ASP A 656 -20.40 33.66 16.71
CA ASP A 656 -21.63 34.29 16.24
C ASP A 656 -21.95 33.97 14.77
N TYR A 657 -21.17 33.08 14.13
CA TYR A 657 -21.35 32.64 12.73
C TYR A 657 -21.32 33.80 11.70
N THR A 658 -20.59 34.89 12.00
CA THR A 658 -20.45 36.05 11.08
C THR A 658 -19.15 36.09 10.31
N HIS A 659 -18.12 35.35 10.74
CA HIS A 659 -16.84 35.25 10.05
C HIS A 659 -16.39 33.79 9.96
N GLU A 660 -15.92 33.38 8.79
CA GLU A 660 -15.31 32.08 8.55
C GLU A 660 -13.97 32.29 7.83
N VAL A 661 -12.95 31.55 8.23
CA VAL A 661 -11.62 31.59 7.62
C VAL A 661 -11.26 30.17 7.19
N VAL A 662 -11.18 29.99 5.87
CA VAL A 662 -10.75 28.71 5.26
C VAL A 662 -9.25 28.75 5.14
N ILE A 663 -8.61 28.07 6.08
CA ILE A 663 -7.18 27.92 6.16
C ILE A 663 -6.77 26.78 5.24
N THR A 664 -5.76 27.02 4.41
CA THR A 664 -5.16 25.98 3.56
C THR A 664 -3.65 25.91 3.84
N PRO A 665 -2.94 24.88 3.33
CA PRO A 665 -1.48 24.78 3.49
C PRO A 665 -0.69 25.93 2.84
N ASP A 666 -1.26 26.50 1.79
CA ASP A 666 -0.67 27.57 0.99
C ASP A 666 -1.11 28.91 1.63
N PRO A 667 -0.20 29.69 2.23
CA PRO A 667 -0.57 30.93 2.91
C PRO A 667 -1.24 31.93 1.96
N ASP A 668 -0.81 31.95 0.70
CA ASP A 668 -1.30 32.85 -0.35
C ASP A 668 -2.66 32.40 -0.93
N ARG A 669 -3.11 31.19 -0.55
CA ARG A 669 -4.47 30.65 -0.80
C ARG A 669 -5.26 30.42 0.49
N SER A 670 -4.86 31.00 1.62
CA SER A 670 -5.68 31.01 2.83
C SER A 670 -6.64 32.20 2.77
N LEU A 671 -7.95 31.95 2.79
CA LEU A 671 -8.97 32.95 2.51
C LEU A 671 -9.75 33.31 3.79
N GLU A 672 -9.77 34.59 4.13
CA GLU A 672 -10.88 35.13 4.92
C GLU A 672 -12.13 35.18 4.04
N LEU A 673 -13.24 34.58 4.49
CA LEU A 673 -14.53 34.69 3.80
C LEU A 673 -15.27 35.99 4.20
N SER A 674 -14.53 37.05 4.55
CA SER A 674 -15.03 38.29 5.18
C SER A 674 -15.91 39.16 4.27
N GLU A 675 -16.03 38.83 2.99
CA GLU A 675 -17.00 39.44 2.05
C GLU A 675 -18.43 38.85 2.17
N LEU A 676 -18.60 37.67 2.77
CA LEU A 676 -19.93 37.13 3.05
C LEU A 676 -20.50 37.79 4.30
N ASP A 677 -21.33 38.81 4.14
CA ASP A 677 -22.12 39.32 5.26
C ASP A 677 -23.25 38.33 5.59
N TYR A 678 -22.97 37.39 6.51
CA TYR A 678 -23.93 36.45 7.06
C TYR A 678 -25.15 37.13 7.71
N ARG A 679 -25.19 38.45 7.92
CA ARG A 679 -26.40 39.17 8.32
C ARG A 679 -27.43 39.28 7.17
N THR A 680 -26.98 39.30 5.92
CA THR A 680 -27.82 39.54 4.72
C THR A 680 -28.44 38.28 4.11
N LEU A 681 -27.88 37.09 4.36
CA LEU A 681 -28.45 35.82 3.90
C LEU A 681 -29.76 35.46 4.64
N PRO A 682 -30.71 34.74 4.00
CA PRO A 682 -31.82 34.08 4.69
C PRO A 682 -31.32 33.13 5.79
N GLN A 683 -31.92 33.16 6.98
CA GLN A 683 -31.37 32.45 8.14
C GLN A 683 -31.33 30.92 8.00
N GLY A 684 -32.21 30.32 7.18
CA GLY A 684 -32.16 28.90 6.82
C GLY A 684 -30.97 28.52 5.93
N GLU A 685 -30.42 29.48 5.18
CA GLU A 685 -29.31 29.24 4.25
C GLU A 685 -27.94 29.47 4.92
N LYS A 686 -27.85 30.28 5.99
CA LYS A 686 -26.58 30.68 6.63
C LYS A 686 -25.65 29.52 7.00
N THR A 687 -26.20 28.41 7.49
CA THR A 687 -25.41 27.21 7.85
C THR A 687 -25.12 26.31 6.65
N GLY A 688 -25.91 26.38 5.57
CA GLY A 688 -25.68 25.60 4.36
C GLY A 688 -24.72 26.28 3.38
N TYR A 689 -24.82 27.60 3.19
CA TYR A 689 -24.11 28.31 2.14
C TYR A 689 -22.59 28.42 2.38
N GLY A 690 -22.18 28.56 3.65
CA GLY A 690 -20.77 28.44 4.05
C GLY A 690 -20.24 27.03 3.80
N ASP A 691 -20.94 26.02 4.32
CA ASP A 691 -20.58 24.61 4.15
C ASP A 691 -20.52 24.18 2.67
N VAL A 692 -21.43 24.66 1.80
CA VAL A 692 -21.39 24.46 0.33
C VAL A 692 -20.16 25.13 -0.29
N ARG A 693 -19.90 26.42 0.01
CA ARG A 693 -18.76 27.17 -0.55
C ARG A 693 -17.44 26.54 -0.15
N THR A 694 -17.29 26.18 1.13
CA THR A 694 -16.09 25.56 1.67
C THR A 694 -15.92 24.13 1.16
N ALA A 695 -16.98 23.34 1.02
CA ALA A 695 -16.90 22.03 0.36
C ALA A 695 -16.50 22.15 -1.13
N GLY A 696 -17.02 23.15 -1.86
CA GLY A 696 -16.57 23.48 -3.22
C GLY A 696 -15.07 23.80 -3.27
N GLN A 697 -14.59 24.66 -2.37
CA GLN A 697 -13.15 24.97 -2.27
C GLN A 697 -12.29 23.75 -1.89
N VAL A 698 -12.80 22.83 -1.07
CA VAL A 698 -12.12 21.55 -0.75
C VAL A 698 -12.09 20.63 -1.97
N ARG A 699 -13.17 20.54 -2.75
CA ARG A 699 -13.21 19.83 -4.04
C ARG A 699 -12.20 20.42 -5.01
N ASP A 700 -12.14 21.74 -5.15
CA ASP A 700 -11.23 22.42 -6.08
C ASP A 700 -9.76 22.26 -5.62
N PHE A 701 -9.52 22.27 -4.31
CA PHE A 701 -8.24 21.86 -3.72
C PHE A 701 -7.91 20.38 -3.99
N LEU A 702 -8.89 19.51 -4.24
CA LEU A 702 -8.72 18.09 -4.58
C LEU A 702 -8.68 17.78 -6.07
N SER A 703 -9.26 18.62 -6.95
CA SER A 703 -9.39 18.41 -8.40
C SER A 703 -8.09 18.01 -9.10
N PRO A 704 -8.12 17.19 -10.18
CA PRO A 704 -6.92 16.78 -10.88
C PRO A 704 -6.04 17.96 -11.31
N ARG A 705 -4.74 17.84 -11.07
CA ARG A 705 -3.73 18.84 -11.51
C ARG A 705 -2.75 18.27 -12.53
N ILE A 706 -2.77 16.94 -12.69
CA ILE A 706 -1.95 16.20 -13.65
C ILE A 706 -2.86 15.26 -14.45
N VAL A 707 -2.82 15.38 -15.77
CA VAL A 707 -3.39 14.38 -16.69
C VAL A 707 -2.29 13.40 -17.09
N LEU A 708 -2.50 12.12 -16.83
CA LEU A 708 -1.65 11.04 -17.34
C LEU A 708 -2.20 10.55 -18.68
N ALA A 709 -1.52 10.89 -19.78
CA ALA A 709 -1.89 10.57 -21.16
C ALA A 709 -1.53 9.10 -21.51
N SER A 710 -2.10 8.13 -20.78
CA SER A 710 -1.69 6.72 -20.88
C SER A 710 -2.75 5.74 -20.39
N ARG A 711 -3.04 4.72 -21.21
CA ARG A 711 -3.86 3.55 -20.88
C ARG A 711 -3.23 2.52 -19.92
N SER A 712 -1.95 2.66 -19.55
CA SER A 712 -1.25 1.71 -18.66
C SER A 712 -1.62 1.92 -17.18
N PRO A 713 -2.15 0.89 -16.49
CA PRO A 713 -2.36 0.93 -15.04
C PRO A 713 -1.04 1.08 -14.27
N GLN A 714 0.04 0.44 -14.74
CA GLN A 714 1.37 0.49 -14.11
C GLN A 714 1.89 1.93 -14.04
N ARG A 715 1.73 2.72 -15.11
CA ARG A 715 2.12 4.13 -15.12
C ARG A 715 1.30 4.98 -14.12
N ARG A 716 0.00 4.68 -13.92
CA ARG A 716 -0.79 5.34 -12.87
C ARG A 716 -0.30 4.94 -11.47
N THR A 717 0.01 3.67 -11.24
CA THR A 717 0.56 3.18 -9.97
C THR A 717 1.94 3.78 -9.66
N LEU A 718 2.83 3.89 -10.65
CA LEU A 718 4.13 4.55 -10.52
C LEU A 718 3.97 6.03 -10.18
N LEU A 719 3.18 6.78 -10.96
CA LEU A 719 2.93 8.20 -10.69
C LEU A 719 2.31 8.38 -9.29
N GLY A 720 1.47 7.43 -8.86
CA GLY A 720 0.91 7.33 -7.51
C GLY A 720 1.91 7.17 -6.35
N GLN A 721 3.21 6.93 -6.62
CA GLN A 721 4.28 6.91 -5.60
C GLN A 721 4.78 8.33 -5.26
N ILE A 722 4.58 9.29 -6.15
CA ILE A 722 5.09 10.68 -6.04
C ILE A 722 4.00 11.75 -6.20
N VAL A 723 2.77 11.35 -6.49
CA VAL A 723 1.58 12.19 -6.70
C VAL A 723 0.37 11.50 -6.07
N ALA A 724 -0.54 12.27 -5.46
CA ALA A 724 -1.80 11.76 -4.93
C ALA A 724 -2.65 11.11 -6.05
N PRO A 725 -3.18 9.89 -5.87
CA PRO A 725 -4.06 9.26 -6.86
C PRO A 725 -5.34 10.05 -7.21
N SER A 726 -5.79 10.97 -6.35
CA SER A 726 -6.88 11.93 -6.61
C SER A 726 -6.44 13.14 -7.46
N LYS A 727 -5.14 13.42 -7.56
CA LYS A 727 -4.56 14.45 -8.42
C LYS A 727 -4.19 13.97 -9.83
N ILE A 728 -4.33 12.67 -10.09
CA ILE A 728 -4.05 12.01 -11.37
C ILE A 728 -5.37 11.69 -12.08
N GLU A 729 -5.71 12.50 -13.08
CA GLU A 729 -6.64 12.11 -14.13
C GLU A 729 -5.94 11.18 -15.12
N VAL A 730 -6.68 10.28 -15.77
CA VAL A 730 -6.14 9.39 -16.80
C VAL A 730 -6.96 9.53 -18.07
N VAL A 731 -6.41 10.28 -19.03
CA VAL A 731 -7.02 10.45 -20.36
C VAL A 731 -6.31 9.52 -21.34
N VAL A 732 -7.08 8.74 -22.08
CA VAL A 732 -6.53 7.85 -23.11
C VAL A 732 -6.19 8.66 -24.36
N SER A 733 -4.91 8.62 -24.75
CA SER A 733 -4.48 9.02 -26.09
C SER A 733 -4.85 7.94 -27.11
N GLU A 734 -5.30 8.38 -28.27
CA GLU A 734 -5.67 7.53 -29.42
C GLU A 734 -4.65 7.67 -30.57
N CYS A 735 -3.43 8.07 -30.23
CA CYS A 735 -2.33 8.25 -31.19
C CYS A 735 -1.92 6.92 -31.84
N PRO A 736 -1.82 6.83 -33.18
CA PRO A 736 -1.23 5.70 -33.88
C PRO A 736 0.25 5.50 -33.51
N GLU A 737 0.66 4.25 -33.30
CA GLU A 737 2.04 3.89 -32.89
C GLU A 737 2.92 3.53 -34.10
N ASP A 738 2.72 4.24 -35.22
CA ASP A 738 3.27 3.92 -36.53
C ASP A 738 4.81 3.80 -36.53
N SER A 739 5.30 2.84 -37.32
CA SER A 739 6.72 2.50 -37.46
C SER A 739 7.37 3.30 -38.60
N ILE A 740 8.31 4.18 -38.25
CA ILE A 740 9.08 4.96 -39.24
C ILE A 740 10.35 4.15 -39.64
N PRO A 741 10.60 3.92 -40.94
CA PRO A 741 11.77 3.14 -41.37
C PRO A 741 13.10 3.78 -40.97
N ASN A 742 13.98 2.98 -40.34
CA ASN A 742 15.29 3.40 -39.80
C ASN A 742 15.23 4.47 -38.71
N GLU A 743 14.09 4.63 -38.03
CA GLU A 743 13.98 5.48 -36.85
C GLU A 743 14.84 4.91 -35.70
N HIS A 744 15.66 5.75 -35.07
CA HIS A 744 16.50 5.33 -33.96
C HIS A 744 15.64 5.12 -32.68
N PRO A 745 15.87 4.05 -31.89
CA PRO A 745 15.04 3.71 -30.73
C PRO A 745 14.72 4.86 -29.75
N ARG A 746 15.72 5.71 -29.46
CA ARG A 746 15.52 6.89 -28.58
C ARG A 746 14.64 7.96 -29.19
N ASP A 747 14.67 8.11 -30.52
CA ASP A 747 13.87 9.10 -31.24
C ASP A 747 12.43 8.61 -31.35
N ARG A 748 12.23 7.31 -31.62
CA ARG A 748 10.93 6.63 -31.62
C ARG A 748 10.17 6.82 -30.32
N VAL A 749 10.73 6.40 -29.18
CA VAL A 749 10.00 6.48 -27.89
C VAL A 749 9.78 7.93 -27.45
N THR A 750 10.68 8.86 -27.78
CA THR A 750 10.47 10.28 -27.43
C THR A 750 9.44 10.96 -28.32
N ARG A 751 9.38 10.60 -29.62
CA ARG A 751 8.28 10.99 -30.51
C ARG A 751 6.95 10.44 -30.00
N LEU A 752 6.82 9.13 -29.80
CA LEU A 752 5.57 8.51 -29.35
C LEU A 752 5.09 9.04 -27.99
N ALA A 753 6.00 9.26 -27.04
CA ALA A 753 5.65 9.87 -25.75
C ALA A 753 5.13 11.31 -25.90
N ARG A 754 5.74 12.09 -26.80
CA ARG A 754 5.33 13.46 -27.13
C ARG A 754 3.97 13.48 -27.82
N GLU A 755 3.80 12.69 -28.88
CA GLU A 755 2.55 12.59 -29.65
C GLU A 755 1.40 12.14 -28.75
N LYS A 756 1.63 11.24 -27.79
CA LYS A 756 0.63 10.84 -26.78
C LYS A 756 0.22 12.00 -25.86
N ALA A 757 1.18 12.83 -25.41
CA ALA A 757 0.89 14.02 -24.60
C ALA A 757 0.15 15.10 -25.42
N GLU A 758 0.63 15.40 -26.64
CA GLU A 758 0.05 16.42 -27.52
C GLU A 758 -1.33 16.01 -28.06
N SER A 759 -1.55 14.70 -28.31
CA SER A 759 -2.85 14.11 -28.64
C SER A 759 -3.90 14.30 -27.54
N VAL A 760 -3.46 14.27 -26.27
CA VAL A 760 -4.35 14.57 -25.14
C VAL A 760 -4.55 16.07 -25.02
N PHE A 761 -3.47 16.88 -24.98
CA PHE A 761 -3.54 18.34 -24.90
C PHE A 761 -4.45 18.96 -25.98
N GLY A 762 -4.39 18.46 -27.21
CA GLY A 762 -5.20 18.91 -28.34
C GLY A 762 -6.71 18.61 -28.25
N LYS A 763 -7.18 17.85 -27.25
CA LYS A 763 -8.62 17.62 -27.02
C LYS A 763 -9.33 18.85 -26.44
N GLY A 764 -8.61 19.78 -25.81
CA GLY A 764 -9.11 21.11 -25.43
C GLY A 764 -10.03 21.17 -24.20
N ASP A 765 -10.66 20.06 -23.79
CA ASP A 765 -11.58 19.97 -22.65
C ASP A 765 -10.88 19.98 -21.27
N PHE A 766 -9.85 20.81 -21.09
CA PHE A 766 -9.14 20.98 -19.81
C PHE A 766 -9.46 22.34 -19.19
N ASP A 767 -9.86 22.34 -17.92
CA ASP A 767 -10.05 23.58 -17.17
C ASP A 767 -8.71 24.19 -16.70
N ASP A 768 -8.75 25.42 -16.18
CA ASP A 768 -7.57 26.12 -15.65
C ASP A 768 -6.98 25.49 -14.37
N THR A 769 -7.51 24.36 -13.87
CA THR A 769 -6.93 23.63 -12.73
C THR A 769 -5.89 22.58 -13.14
N ILE A 770 -5.88 22.18 -14.42
CA ILE A 770 -4.94 21.21 -14.97
C ILE A 770 -3.62 21.91 -15.35
N GLU A 771 -2.55 21.56 -14.63
CA GLU A 771 -1.27 22.28 -14.73
C GLU A 771 -0.21 21.53 -15.56
N LEU A 772 -0.36 20.21 -15.69
CA LEU A 772 0.58 19.32 -16.39
C LEU A 772 -0.15 18.18 -17.12
N ILE A 773 0.34 17.84 -18.30
CA ILE A 773 -0.02 16.60 -19.03
C ILE A 773 1.25 15.77 -19.24
N ILE A 774 1.21 14.51 -18.82
CA ILE A 774 2.36 13.58 -18.86
C ILE A 774 2.06 12.46 -19.85
N GLY A 775 2.79 12.45 -20.97
CA GLY A 775 2.84 11.32 -21.90
C GLY A 775 4.07 10.46 -21.64
N ALA A 776 3.94 9.15 -21.86
CA ALA A 776 5.08 8.24 -21.80
C ALA A 776 4.90 7.09 -22.79
N ASP A 777 6.02 6.61 -23.33
CA ASP A 777 6.09 5.50 -24.26
C ASP A 777 7.32 4.63 -23.96
N THR A 778 7.17 3.31 -23.98
CA THR A 778 8.19 2.37 -23.45
C THR A 778 8.30 1.16 -24.35
N GLU A 779 9.51 0.91 -24.86
CA GLU A 779 9.83 -0.22 -25.72
C GLU A 779 11.10 -0.94 -25.23
N ILE A 780 11.17 -2.25 -25.45
CA ILE A 780 12.34 -3.09 -25.12
C ILE A 780 13.13 -3.38 -26.39
N PHE A 781 14.44 -3.15 -26.36
CA PHE A 781 15.34 -3.42 -27.48
C PHE A 781 16.47 -4.33 -27.08
N ARG A 782 16.79 -5.32 -27.92
CA ARG A 782 18.07 -6.02 -27.89
C ARG A 782 19.09 -5.27 -28.75
N VAL A 783 20.37 -5.36 -28.40
CA VAL A 783 21.49 -4.86 -29.22
C VAL A 783 22.37 -6.04 -29.60
N ASP A 784 22.67 -6.20 -30.90
CA ASP A 784 23.54 -7.27 -31.38
C ASP A 784 25.05 -6.92 -31.23
N PRO A 785 25.98 -7.89 -31.39
CA PRO A 785 27.41 -7.63 -31.29
C PRO A 785 27.99 -6.68 -32.36
N ALA A 786 27.20 -6.26 -33.37
CA ALA A 786 27.56 -5.25 -34.35
C ALA A 786 26.96 -3.86 -34.03
N GLY A 787 26.17 -3.74 -32.97
CA GLY A 787 25.52 -2.51 -32.53
C GLY A 787 24.14 -2.25 -33.14
N ASN A 788 23.53 -3.23 -33.82
CA ASN A 788 22.20 -3.09 -34.39
C ASN A 788 21.13 -3.24 -33.30
N TRP A 789 20.19 -2.31 -33.26
CA TRP A 789 19.06 -2.32 -32.33
C TRP A 789 17.88 -3.06 -32.96
N THR A 790 17.30 -4.01 -32.25
CA THR A 790 16.09 -4.73 -32.69
C THR A 790 15.04 -4.69 -31.60
N LEU A 791 13.85 -4.18 -31.94
CA LEU A 791 12.68 -4.15 -31.05
C LEU A 791 12.30 -5.58 -30.63
N VAL A 792 11.95 -5.76 -29.36
CA VAL A 792 11.36 -7.00 -28.82
C VAL A 792 9.87 -6.77 -28.64
N GLY A 793 9.06 -7.74 -29.06
CA GLY A 793 7.64 -7.53 -29.29
C GLY A 793 6.77 -7.40 -28.04
N HIS A 794 5.47 -7.30 -28.28
CA HIS A 794 4.43 -7.55 -27.29
C HIS A 794 3.77 -8.88 -27.68
N PRO A 795 4.07 -10.00 -27.01
CA PRO A 795 3.58 -11.30 -27.44
C PRO A 795 2.08 -11.44 -27.21
N SER A 796 1.39 -11.99 -28.19
CA SER A 796 -0.06 -12.24 -28.21
C SER A 796 -0.42 -13.51 -27.44
N ASP A 797 0.49 -14.48 -27.40
CA ASP A 797 0.33 -15.77 -26.72
C ASP A 797 1.61 -16.27 -26.02
N ALA A 798 1.53 -17.44 -25.40
CA ALA A 798 2.63 -18.04 -24.66
C ALA A 798 3.74 -18.63 -25.55
N ALA A 799 3.49 -18.92 -26.82
CA ALA A 799 4.51 -19.43 -27.76
C ALA A 799 5.36 -18.27 -28.31
N GLU A 800 4.73 -17.14 -28.67
CA GLU A 800 5.44 -15.90 -28.98
C GLU A 800 6.27 -15.43 -27.77
N ALA A 801 5.66 -15.42 -26.57
CA ALA A 801 6.37 -15.03 -25.35
C ALA A 801 7.59 -15.92 -25.07
N LEU A 802 7.45 -17.24 -25.24
CA LEU A 802 8.57 -18.16 -25.06
C LEU A 802 9.70 -17.95 -26.07
N ALA A 803 9.39 -17.52 -27.30
CA ALA A 803 10.41 -17.20 -28.30
C ALA A 803 11.23 -15.96 -27.88
N ASP A 804 10.56 -14.84 -27.57
CA ASP A 804 11.22 -13.62 -27.07
C ASP A 804 12.04 -13.92 -25.80
N LEU A 805 11.46 -14.64 -24.83
CA LEU A 805 12.12 -15.00 -23.58
C LEU A 805 13.40 -15.84 -23.79
N ARG A 806 13.41 -16.79 -24.74
CA ARG A 806 14.60 -17.59 -25.09
C ARG A 806 15.71 -16.74 -25.71
N GLU A 807 15.36 -15.67 -26.42
CA GLU A 807 16.34 -14.76 -27.03
C GLU A 807 16.92 -13.74 -26.04
N LEU A 808 16.22 -13.45 -24.94
CA LEU A 808 16.70 -12.60 -23.84
C LEU A 808 17.42 -13.40 -22.73
N ASN A 809 17.15 -14.69 -22.59
CA ASN A 809 17.72 -15.56 -21.54
C ASN A 809 19.26 -15.47 -21.46
N GLY A 810 19.79 -15.11 -20.30
CA GLY A 810 21.23 -14.96 -20.06
C GLY A 810 21.91 -13.80 -20.81
N ARG A 811 21.19 -12.72 -21.14
CA ARG A 811 21.70 -11.57 -21.92
C ARG A 811 21.26 -10.22 -21.37
N ASP A 812 21.88 -9.17 -21.88
CA ASP A 812 21.49 -7.78 -21.66
C ASP A 812 20.50 -7.30 -22.74
N HIS A 813 19.51 -6.52 -22.33
CA HIS A 813 18.63 -5.75 -23.21
C HIS A 813 18.29 -4.38 -22.60
N HIS A 814 17.80 -3.45 -23.42
CA HIS A 814 17.63 -2.05 -23.07
C HIS A 814 16.15 -1.69 -23.03
N ALA A 815 15.68 -1.23 -21.87
CA ALA A 815 14.36 -0.62 -21.72
C ALA A 815 14.48 0.89 -21.96
N LEU A 816 13.86 1.37 -23.04
CA LEU A 816 13.84 2.79 -23.40
C LEU A 816 12.44 3.35 -23.11
N THR A 817 12.35 4.38 -22.27
CA THR A 817 11.11 5.18 -22.12
C THR A 817 11.34 6.61 -22.58
N GLY A 818 10.51 7.07 -23.50
CA GLY A 818 10.27 8.49 -23.71
C GLY A 818 9.31 8.99 -22.64
N VAL A 819 9.63 10.12 -22.01
CA VAL A 819 8.69 10.86 -21.15
C VAL A 819 8.55 12.29 -21.67
N ALA A 820 7.31 12.72 -21.83
CA ALA A 820 6.93 14.04 -22.29
C ALA A 820 6.05 14.72 -21.22
N VAL A 821 6.35 15.98 -20.90
CA VAL A 821 5.60 16.81 -19.96
C VAL A 821 5.23 18.12 -20.66
N ILE A 822 3.94 18.41 -20.74
CA ILE A 822 3.37 19.66 -21.24
C ILE A 822 2.81 20.41 -20.04
N GLY A 823 3.04 21.72 -19.91
CA GLY A 823 2.38 22.52 -18.86
C GLY A 823 2.92 23.94 -18.71
N ARG A 824 2.42 24.67 -17.72
CA ARG A 824 2.82 26.07 -17.46
C ARG A 824 4.02 26.11 -16.51
N ALA A 825 5.10 26.80 -16.91
CA ALA A 825 6.35 26.87 -16.15
C ALA A 825 6.37 28.07 -15.18
N ARG A 826 6.57 27.82 -13.88
CA ARG A 826 6.77 28.89 -12.89
C ARG A 826 8.25 29.24 -12.78
N ARG A 827 8.60 30.53 -12.83
CA ARG A 827 9.96 31.02 -12.52
C ARG A 827 10.18 30.94 -11.00
N PRO A 828 11.21 30.22 -10.50
CA PRO A 828 11.35 29.98 -9.05
C PRO A 828 11.62 31.23 -8.20
N ASP A 829 12.35 32.21 -8.73
CA ASP A 829 12.93 33.33 -7.95
C ASP A 829 12.42 34.72 -8.39
N ALA A 830 11.25 34.78 -9.06
CA ALA A 830 10.72 36.03 -9.59
C ALA A 830 10.03 36.88 -8.50
N VAL A 831 10.81 37.69 -7.78
CA VAL A 831 10.28 38.83 -7.01
C VAL A 831 9.87 39.92 -8.00
N VAL A 832 8.69 39.76 -8.60
CA VAL A 832 8.05 40.76 -9.45
C VAL A 832 7.44 41.84 -8.53
N ALA A 833 7.51 43.11 -8.93
CA ALA A 833 6.74 44.15 -8.24
C ALA A 833 5.24 43.91 -8.47
N ALA A 834 4.39 44.30 -7.52
CA ALA A 834 2.95 44.03 -7.59
C ALA A 834 2.27 44.60 -8.86
N ASP A 835 2.88 45.62 -9.46
CA ASP A 835 2.35 46.36 -10.60
C ASP A 835 2.72 45.73 -11.97
N ASP A 836 3.72 44.85 -12.05
CA ASP A 836 4.18 44.21 -13.30
C ASP A 836 3.58 42.78 -13.50
N ALA A 837 2.66 42.36 -12.62
CA ALA A 837 2.20 40.97 -12.54
C ALA A 837 1.28 40.53 -13.71
N GLU A 838 0.61 41.45 -14.39
CA GLU A 838 -0.34 41.13 -15.48
C GLU A 838 0.34 40.85 -16.84
N GLU A 839 1.59 41.26 -17.05
CA GLU A 839 2.26 41.16 -18.38
C GLU A 839 3.23 39.97 -18.54
N LEU A 840 3.37 39.12 -17.49
CA LEU A 840 4.16 37.88 -17.56
C LEU A 840 3.29 36.68 -17.99
N ALA A 841 2.98 36.61 -19.28
CA ALA A 841 2.26 35.49 -19.87
C ALA A 841 2.92 34.12 -19.57
N GLU A 842 2.15 33.18 -19.04
CA GLU A 842 2.61 31.84 -18.68
C GLU A 842 2.86 30.97 -19.93
N GLU A 843 4.06 31.04 -20.52
CA GLU A 843 4.42 30.23 -21.68
C GLU A 843 4.22 28.72 -21.43
N LEU A 844 3.42 28.09 -22.30
CA LEU A 844 3.22 26.64 -22.30
C LEU A 844 4.53 25.95 -22.75
N LYS A 845 5.09 25.14 -21.86
CA LYS A 845 6.38 24.48 -22.06
C LYS A 845 6.18 22.99 -22.30
N VAL A 846 6.81 22.47 -23.36
CA VAL A 846 6.87 21.04 -23.69
C VAL A 846 8.29 20.55 -23.43
N VAL A 847 8.45 19.56 -22.55
CA VAL A 847 9.74 18.94 -22.22
C VAL A 847 9.67 17.45 -22.55
N VAL A 848 10.55 16.98 -23.41
CA VAL A 848 10.68 15.55 -23.75
C VAL A 848 12.08 15.06 -23.40
N ARG A 849 12.19 13.88 -22.78
CA ARG A 849 13.46 13.22 -22.44
C ARG A 849 13.34 11.71 -22.70
N CYS A 850 14.41 11.09 -23.22
CA CYS A 850 14.56 9.65 -23.18
C CYS A 850 15.22 9.24 -21.86
N VAL A 851 14.83 8.08 -21.33
CA VAL A 851 15.55 7.33 -20.29
C VAL A 851 15.82 5.93 -20.82
N GLU A 852 16.99 5.40 -20.48
CA GLU A 852 17.44 4.08 -20.88
C GLU A 852 17.91 3.34 -19.61
N THR A 853 17.52 2.07 -19.50
CA THR A 853 17.98 1.16 -18.45
C THR A 853 18.40 -0.13 -19.12
N THR A 854 19.63 -0.57 -18.89
CA THR A 854 20.05 -1.93 -19.26
C THR A 854 19.49 -2.90 -18.23
N VAL A 855 18.96 -4.03 -18.68
CA VAL A 855 18.41 -5.11 -17.86
C VAL A 855 19.15 -6.39 -18.23
N THR A 856 19.77 -7.02 -17.25
CA THR A 856 20.45 -8.30 -17.42
C THR A 856 19.52 -9.43 -17.00
N PHE A 857 19.22 -10.36 -17.90
CA PHE A 857 18.53 -11.60 -17.56
C PHE A 857 19.52 -12.67 -17.08
N ARG A 858 19.12 -13.40 -16.03
CA ARG A 858 19.79 -14.63 -15.60
C ARG A 858 19.73 -15.67 -16.72
N ALA A 859 20.71 -16.56 -16.77
CA ALA A 859 20.63 -17.77 -17.58
C ALA A 859 19.83 -18.85 -16.82
N VAL A 860 18.56 -19.05 -17.19
CA VAL A 860 17.66 -20.07 -16.60
C VAL A 860 17.38 -21.23 -17.56
N ASP A 861 16.83 -22.33 -17.04
CA ASP A 861 16.45 -23.49 -17.85
C ASP A 861 15.18 -23.20 -18.70
N ASP A 862 15.00 -23.97 -19.79
CA ASP A 862 13.87 -23.77 -20.71
C ASP A 862 12.52 -24.07 -20.04
N ARG A 863 12.51 -24.91 -18.99
CA ARG A 863 11.33 -25.23 -18.18
C ARG A 863 10.89 -24.04 -17.34
N THR A 864 11.80 -23.22 -16.82
CA THR A 864 11.51 -21.94 -16.14
C THR A 864 10.91 -20.93 -17.12
N LEU A 865 11.45 -20.82 -18.35
CA LEU A 865 10.89 -19.95 -19.39
C LEU A 865 9.48 -20.42 -19.80
N LEU A 866 9.29 -21.72 -20.02
CA LEU A 866 7.98 -22.34 -20.29
C LEU A 866 6.97 -22.07 -19.18
N HIS A 867 7.35 -22.23 -17.91
CA HIS A 867 6.47 -21.94 -16.78
C HIS A 867 6.11 -20.45 -16.70
N TYR A 868 7.06 -19.55 -16.97
CA TYR A 868 6.77 -18.11 -16.99
C TYR A 868 5.85 -17.72 -18.16
N ALA A 869 6.09 -18.24 -19.36
CA ALA A 869 5.21 -18.06 -20.52
C ALA A 869 3.79 -18.56 -20.24
N ALA A 870 3.65 -19.75 -19.65
CA ALA A 870 2.36 -20.35 -19.28
C ALA A 870 1.61 -19.59 -18.16
N SER A 871 2.28 -18.74 -17.39
CA SER A 871 1.64 -17.94 -16.32
C SER A 871 0.67 -16.86 -16.86
N GLY A 872 0.74 -16.53 -18.14
CA GLY A 872 0.01 -15.42 -18.76
C GLY A 872 0.50 -14.03 -18.34
N GLU A 873 1.53 -13.92 -17.47
CA GLU A 873 2.14 -12.64 -17.11
C GLU A 873 2.83 -11.94 -18.30
N PRO A 874 3.54 -12.63 -19.22
CA PRO A 874 4.16 -12.02 -20.41
C PRO A 874 3.22 -11.35 -21.41
N ILE A 875 1.97 -11.81 -21.50
CA ILE A 875 1.10 -11.52 -22.65
C ILE A 875 0.77 -10.01 -22.71
N GLY A 876 1.00 -9.41 -23.88
CA GLY A 876 0.80 -7.99 -24.12
C GLY A 876 1.82 -7.07 -23.42
N ARG A 877 3.01 -7.57 -23.04
CA ARG A 877 4.09 -6.76 -22.44
C ARG A 877 5.33 -6.71 -23.32
N ALA A 878 5.91 -5.52 -23.47
CA ALA A 878 7.15 -5.33 -24.23
C ALA A 878 8.26 -6.24 -23.69
N GLY A 879 8.93 -6.98 -24.58
CA GLY A 879 9.99 -7.92 -24.20
C GLY A 879 9.51 -9.22 -23.53
N ALA A 880 8.21 -9.53 -23.56
CA ALA A 880 7.63 -10.74 -22.98
C ALA A 880 7.83 -10.93 -21.46
N TYR A 881 7.97 -9.85 -20.68
CA TYR A 881 8.06 -9.93 -19.21
C TYR A 881 7.49 -8.69 -18.50
N ALA A 882 7.49 -8.71 -17.16
CA ALA A 882 7.79 -7.48 -16.43
C ALA A 882 8.72 -7.77 -15.26
N ILE A 883 9.52 -6.77 -14.91
CA ILE A 883 10.38 -6.76 -13.71
C ILE A 883 9.57 -6.78 -12.39
N GLN A 884 8.26 -6.55 -12.45
CA GLN A 884 7.31 -6.68 -11.34
C GLN A 884 6.45 -7.94 -11.49
N GLY A 885 6.56 -8.86 -10.53
CA GLY A 885 5.89 -10.16 -10.55
C GLY A 885 6.87 -11.29 -10.79
N LEU A 886 6.40 -12.38 -11.42
CA LEU A 886 7.23 -13.56 -11.67
C LEU A 886 8.40 -13.25 -12.63
N GLY A 887 8.24 -12.31 -13.57
CA GLY A 887 9.33 -11.88 -14.47
C GLY A 887 10.45 -11.12 -13.74
N GLY A 888 10.18 -10.62 -12.53
CA GLY A 888 11.22 -10.11 -11.63
C GLY A 888 12.20 -11.19 -11.16
N LEU A 889 11.85 -12.48 -11.30
CA LEU A 889 12.79 -13.59 -11.10
C LEU A 889 13.67 -13.86 -12.32
N LEU A 890 13.36 -13.35 -13.52
CA LEU A 890 14.25 -13.53 -14.68
C LEU A 890 15.41 -12.52 -14.68
N VAL A 891 15.26 -11.40 -13.98
CA VAL A 891 16.26 -10.32 -13.91
C VAL A 891 17.35 -10.63 -12.88
N GLU A 892 18.61 -10.59 -13.30
CA GLU A 892 19.78 -10.61 -12.40
C GLU A 892 20.01 -9.23 -11.78
N GLY A 893 19.89 -8.18 -12.60
CA GLY A 893 20.03 -6.80 -12.20
C GLY A 893 19.68 -5.83 -13.31
N ILE A 894 19.74 -4.54 -12.98
CA ILE A 894 19.62 -3.45 -13.94
C ILE A 894 20.79 -2.47 -13.78
N GLU A 895 21.12 -1.74 -14.85
CA GLU A 895 21.95 -0.54 -14.81
C GLU A 895 21.11 0.64 -15.34
N GLY A 896 20.56 1.44 -14.42
CA GLY A 896 19.64 2.54 -14.72
C GLY A 896 18.50 2.69 -13.71
N SER A 897 17.34 3.16 -14.17
CA SER A 897 16.11 3.34 -13.37
C SER A 897 15.23 2.07 -13.42
N HIS A 898 14.69 1.65 -12.27
CA HIS A 898 13.71 0.55 -12.23
C HIS A 898 12.33 1.01 -12.73
N SER A 899 11.92 2.23 -12.39
CA SER A 899 10.60 2.76 -12.79
C SER A 899 10.52 2.98 -14.31
N ASN A 900 11.66 3.26 -14.97
CA ASN A 900 11.81 3.23 -16.43
C ASN A 900 11.42 1.86 -17.04
N VAL A 901 11.90 0.75 -16.47
CA VAL A 901 11.60 -0.63 -16.96
C VAL A 901 10.13 -0.99 -16.75
N VAL A 902 9.50 -0.45 -15.70
CA VAL A 902 8.05 -0.60 -15.45
C VAL A 902 7.20 0.35 -16.33
N GLY A 903 7.82 1.39 -16.88
CA GLY A 903 7.28 2.21 -17.98
C GLY A 903 7.05 3.70 -17.69
N LEU A 904 7.50 4.23 -16.55
CA LEU A 904 7.50 5.68 -16.31
C LEU A 904 8.70 6.05 -15.41
N PRO A 905 9.76 6.69 -15.93
CA PRO A 905 10.96 7.00 -15.18
C PRO A 905 10.73 8.14 -14.16
N LEU A 906 10.25 7.78 -12.96
CA LEU A 906 9.93 8.69 -11.86
C LEU A 906 11.13 9.52 -11.40
N GLU A 907 12.33 8.92 -11.42
CA GLU A 907 13.59 9.62 -11.13
C GLU A 907 13.74 10.81 -12.08
N ARG A 908 13.71 10.58 -13.41
CA ARG A 908 13.82 11.63 -14.45
C ARG A 908 12.63 12.59 -14.45
N LEU A 909 11.41 12.10 -14.23
CA LEU A 909 10.22 12.94 -14.13
C LEU A 909 10.35 13.95 -12.98
N SER A 910 10.88 13.53 -11.83
CA SER A 910 11.17 14.42 -10.69
C SER A 910 12.16 15.53 -11.09
N GLU A 911 13.23 15.19 -11.84
CA GLU A 911 14.20 16.19 -12.31
C GLU A 911 13.56 17.20 -13.29
N ILE A 912 12.68 16.73 -14.18
CA ILE A 912 11.94 17.58 -15.14
C ILE A 912 11.03 18.56 -14.37
N LEU A 913 10.22 18.07 -13.44
CA LEU A 913 9.28 18.91 -12.70
C LEU A 913 10.00 20.02 -11.91
N ALA A 914 11.08 19.65 -11.21
CA ALA A 914 11.85 20.58 -10.40
C ALA A 914 12.60 21.62 -11.27
N ALA A 915 13.38 21.18 -12.25
CA ALA A 915 14.27 22.06 -13.02
C ALA A 915 13.57 22.83 -14.14
N GLU A 916 12.53 22.25 -14.76
CA GLU A 916 11.93 22.81 -15.98
C GLU A 916 10.62 23.57 -15.72
N PHE A 917 9.90 23.23 -14.65
CA PHE A 917 8.59 23.82 -14.32
C PHE A 917 8.55 24.52 -12.95
N GLY A 918 9.61 24.43 -12.13
CA GLY A 918 9.67 24.99 -10.79
C GLY A 918 8.81 24.26 -9.74
N ARG A 919 8.46 22.99 -10.01
CA ARG A 919 7.48 22.20 -9.26
C ARG A 919 8.15 21.05 -8.52
N SER A 920 8.01 21.02 -7.20
CA SER A 920 8.35 19.84 -6.40
C SER A 920 7.24 18.78 -6.52
N LEU A 921 7.57 17.52 -6.20
CA LEU A 921 6.59 16.43 -6.11
C LEU A 921 5.45 16.76 -5.14
N ARG A 922 5.77 17.51 -4.07
CA ARG A 922 4.79 18.04 -3.10
C ARG A 922 3.68 18.91 -3.69
N CYS A 923 3.85 19.49 -4.88
CA CYS A 923 2.79 20.27 -5.52
C CYS A 923 1.51 19.45 -5.77
N PHE A 924 1.60 18.12 -5.70
CA PHE A 924 0.54 17.19 -6.08
C PHE A 924 0.34 16.03 -5.08
N ASP A 925 0.98 16.07 -3.91
CA ASP A 925 0.95 14.98 -2.92
C ASP A 925 -0.30 15.03 -1.99
N LYS A 926 -0.62 13.89 -1.36
CA LYS A 926 -1.88 13.61 -0.66
C LYS A 926 -1.92 14.16 0.77
N VAL A 927 -0.78 14.25 1.46
CA VAL A 927 -0.75 14.54 2.92
C VAL A 927 0.51 15.23 3.47
N SER A 928 1.53 15.57 2.67
CA SER A 928 2.80 16.07 3.23
C SER A 928 2.88 17.58 3.48
N ASN A 929 1.95 18.37 2.95
CA ASN A 929 1.87 19.84 3.06
C ASN A 929 1.44 20.35 4.46
N TRP A 930 1.95 19.72 5.53
CA TRP A 930 1.19 19.57 6.79
C TRP A 930 1.99 19.73 8.08
N CYS A 931 3.31 19.93 8.00
CA CYS A 931 4.17 20.21 9.16
C CYS A 931 5.34 21.15 8.82
N GLN A 932 5.21 22.05 7.84
CA GLN A 932 6.31 22.92 7.39
C GLN A 932 5.90 24.36 7.06
N SER A 933 6.00 25.22 8.07
CA SER A 933 6.71 26.49 7.93
C SER A 933 7.79 26.56 9.01
N GLU A 934 9.00 27.01 8.71
CA GLU A 934 9.91 27.42 9.78
C GLU A 934 9.29 28.62 10.55
N PRO A 935 9.52 28.76 11.86
CA PRO A 935 9.11 29.96 12.59
C PRO A 935 9.77 31.19 11.98
N ILE A 936 9.00 32.27 11.80
CA ILE A 936 9.39 33.48 11.07
C ILE A 936 10.71 34.05 11.61
N LYS A 937 11.78 33.93 10.82
CA LYS A 937 13.09 34.56 11.05
C LYS A 937 13.01 36.08 10.83
N GLY A 938 12.29 36.77 11.73
CA GLY A 938 12.01 38.20 11.62
C GLY A 938 11.55 38.88 12.91
N LEU A 939 10.89 38.18 13.85
CA LEU A 939 10.46 38.80 15.10
C LEU A 939 11.66 39.11 16.02
N ARG A 940 12.07 40.39 16.05
CA ARG A 940 12.91 40.92 17.12
C ARG A 940 12.07 41.02 18.38
N LEU A 941 12.34 40.14 19.36
CA LEU A 941 11.83 40.30 20.72
C LEU A 941 12.17 41.68 21.28
N PRO A 942 11.26 42.35 22.02
CA PRO A 942 11.60 43.55 22.77
C PRO A 942 12.78 43.28 23.72
N THR A 943 13.81 44.12 23.67
CA THR A 943 15.00 43.99 24.52
C THR A 943 14.62 44.11 25.99
N GLU A 944 15.24 43.28 26.86
CA GLU A 944 14.99 43.29 28.31
C GLU A 944 15.06 44.71 28.91
N PRO A 945 14.15 45.06 29.84
CA PRO A 945 14.29 46.29 30.62
C PRO A 945 15.49 46.16 31.57
N THR A 946 16.60 46.83 31.22
CA THR A 946 17.87 46.74 31.97
C THR A 946 17.67 47.01 33.46
N ARG A 947 17.82 45.98 34.30
CA ARG A 947 17.88 46.12 35.77
C ARG A 947 19.13 46.90 36.18
N ARG A 948 19.02 48.23 36.22
CA ARG A 948 20.03 49.08 36.88
C ARG A 948 20.16 48.65 38.35
N ARG A 949 21.40 48.37 38.78
CA ARG A 949 21.72 48.17 40.20
C ARG A 949 21.24 49.37 41.03
N ARG A 950 20.57 49.09 42.14
CA ARG A 950 20.78 49.83 43.39
C ARG A 950 21.04 48.83 44.51
N SER A 951 22.04 49.15 45.31
CA SER A 951 22.39 48.44 46.53
C SER A 951 21.49 48.88 47.67
N GLN A 952 20.98 47.94 48.46
CA GLN A 952 21.50 47.66 49.80
C GLN A 952 21.07 46.25 50.24
#